data_AF-R6NU61-F1
#
_entry.id   AF-R6NU61-F1
#
_cell.length_a   1.000
_cell.length_b   1.000
_cell.length_c   1.000
_cell.angle_alpha   90.00
_cell.angle_beta   90.00
_cell.angle_gamma   90.00
#
_symmetry.space_group_name_H-M   'P 1'
#
loop_
_entity.id
_entity.type
_entity.pdbx_description
1 polymer ?
#
loop_
_entity_poly.entity_id
_entity_poly.type
_entity_poly.pdbx_seq_one_letter_code
_entity_poly.pdbx_strand_id
1 'polypeptide(L)'
;MNIISHYTGNPMVNNALMAVKALAGLDDVRDITTDVLRTMMKRVCDELPYSLMSLNLRFKSYTMLFTKNGPLYNDKKLGEKIYETLLFKIVDGFEVEGDKQCNLTGLHYTKTFSDFMLETLVSLGVPEKEAKKKDLTLNRCWFPLLGGLGSDAQSLPMARETYNVHPICVVLLQFLPFCAYIYKKGILLVDSTALEFCEEFVEEKVNSLVEKVKEVVTTNAPIENMKGATKGNYILEALEVMERCKADCEHADVNLWSFSNSGAGASCSIDRVPNELLRRLALLRKRHKVELTYILNSPALNSSFLECLSDNREWSGLYPAKKYEGVSVEFFESYWKAIHQEKKTVMAQYISGLIMKYKDEKDDTVLSKTDAYEVKNDYTSLLNRILWRATKGGDWSMSCQIAILDDSESLPISYRCFQIYKLVHFYYQKGVSISDCPPLNVKDTMAFRFCAKMIRLMDSSSDYSREKDRIPEFRYGEQTNDVDPSVFDKLLIENAWKDGIYRLYPLFYTTNGKKNIYGICALLRLYDGNKEDLSLEEEDIEFPVQLLDADIKKWLDRMNEFTCQYIAYRFQDAVDKSKYVMLCNKIKRSIPRSDLRLQMIWFYSILQRLNESGKEWDEYDLIYDPWGNYAFKTFLFAFRLKLNEISSNNINE
;
A
#
# COMPACT_ATOMS: atom_id res chain seq x y z
N MET A 1 47.25 -15.07 20.60
CA MET A 1 46.78 -15.87 19.44
C MET A 1 45.47 -15.27 18.91
N ASN A 2 45.28 -15.16 17.59
CA ASN A 2 44.04 -14.62 17.01
C ASN A 2 42.90 -15.61 17.22
N ILE A 3 41.73 -15.12 17.63
CA ILE A 3 40.60 -15.99 18.00
C ILE A 3 39.67 -16.23 16.79
N ILE A 4 39.30 -15.17 16.07
CA ILE A 4 38.36 -15.22 14.94
C ILE A 4 38.90 -14.33 13.82
N SER A 5 38.73 -14.75 12.55
CA SER A 5 39.20 -13.99 11.38
C SER A 5 38.15 -13.12 10.70
N HIS A 6 36.87 -13.32 11.03
CA HIS A 6 35.71 -12.67 10.39
C HIS A 6 34.45 -12.94 11.21
N TYR A 7 33.44 -12.05 11.12
CA TYR A 7 32.16 -12.23 11.80
C TYR A 7 31.47 -13.54 11.43
N THR A 8 30.76 -14.10 12.40
CA THR A 8 30.31 -15.49 12.42
C THR A 8 28.92 -15.71 11.83
N GLY A 9 28.23 -14.63 11.49
CA GLY A 9 26.79 -14.63 11.14
C GLY A 9 25.84 -14.91 12.32
N ASN A 10 26.34 -15.23 13.52
CA ASN A 10 25.52 -15.34 14.71
C ASN A 10 25.37 -13.97 15.39
N PRO A 11 24.14 -13.44 15.59
CA PRO A 11 23.96 -12.09 16.12
C PRO A 11 24.52 -11.91 17.53
N MET A 12 24.42 -12.92 18.41
CA MET A 12 24.97 -12.83 19.77
C MET A 12 26.50 -12.78 19.75
N VAL A 13 27.13 -13.69 19.01
CA VAL A 13 28.60 -13.73 18.94
C VAL A 13 29.12 -12.48 18.22
N ASN A 14 28.49 -12.03 17.15
CA ASN A 14 28.89 -10.82 16.43
C ASN A 14 28.77 -9.57 17.30
N ASN A 15 27.65 -9.35 17.99
CA ASN A 15 27.48 -8.18 18.86
C ASN A 15 28.48 -8.23 20.03
N ALA A 16 28.80 -9.43 20.55
CA ALA A 16 29.83 -9.60 21.57
C ALA A 16 31.23 -9.25 21.05
N LEU A 17 31.59 -9.72 19.85
CA LEU A 17 32.86 -9.40 19.21
C LEU A 17 32.98 -7.91 18.90
N MET A 18 31.91 -7.29 18.39
CA MET A 18 31.85 -5.85 18.15
C MET A 18 31.98 -5.06 19.45
N ALA A 19 31.37 -5.52 20.54
CA ALA A 19 31.55 -4.92 21.86
C ALA A 19 33.00 -5.02 22.36
N VAL A 20 33.64 -6.19 22.19
CA VAL A 20 35.06 -6.37 22.53
C VAL A 20 35.94 -5.45 21.68
N LYS A 21 35.73 -5.40 20.37
CA LYS A 21 36.43 -4.51 19.42
C LYS A 21 36.35 -3.05 19.88
N ALA A 22 35.14 -2.56 20.15
CA ALA A 22 34.90 -1.19 20.60
C ALA A 22 35.56 -0.89 21.95
N LEU A 23 35.36 -1.76 22.95
CA LEU A 23 35.93 -1.57 24.30
C LEU A 23 37.47 -1.58 24.30
N ALA A 24 38.08 -2.39 23.43
CA ALA A 24 39.52 -2.49 23.28
C ALA A 24 40.13 -1.41 22.35
N GLY A 25 39.30 -0.61 21.66
CA GLY A 25 39.74 0.38 20.69
C GLY A 25 40.47 -0.23 19.50
N LEU A 26 39.95 -1.37 18.98
CA LEU A 26 40.55 -2.10 17.86
C LEU A 26 39.91 -1.72 16.53
N ASP A 27 40.72 -1.66 15.47
CA ASP A 27 40.23 -1.36 14.12
C ASP A 27 39.57 -2.59 13.45
N ASP A 28 40.03 -3.81 13.79
CA ASP A 28 39.60 -5.05 13.15
C ASP A 28 39.26 -6.16 14.17
N VAL A 29 38.25 -6.97 13.87
CA VAL A 29 37.87 -8.15 14.68
C VAL A 29 39.01 -9.17 14.80
N ARG A 30 39.92 -9.22 13.82
CA ARG A 30 41.10 -10.10 13.78
C ARG A 30 42.09 -9.80 14.91
N ASP A 31 42.07 -8.58 15.43
CA ASP A 31 42.97 -8.13 16.49
C ASP A 31 42.47 -8.55 17.89
N ILE A 32 41.30 -9.19 17.96
CA ILE A 32 40.80 -9.82 19.18
C ILE A 32 41.61 -11.10 19.44
N THR A 33 42.62 -10.96 20.29
CA THR A 33 43.49 -12.06 20.70
C THR A 33 43.19 -12.54 22.11
N THR A 34 43.71 -13.74 22.44
CA THR A 34 43.69 -14.26 23.82
C THR A 34 44.29 -13.30 24.85
N ASP A 35 45.35 -12.56 24.47
CA ASP A 35 46.01 -11.60 25.36
C ASP A 35 45.17 -10.35 25.60
N VAL A 36 44.47 -9.88 24.55
CA VAL A 36 43.47 -8.81 24.66
C VAL A 36 42.36 -9.23 25.62
N LEU A 37 41.73 -10.39 25.41
CA LEU A 37 40.66 -10.87 26.29
C LEU A 37 41.14 -11.04 27.73
N ARG A 38 42.32 -11.64 27.93
CA ARG A 38 42.93 -11.82 29.26
C ARG A 38 43.12 -10.49 29.97
N THR A 39 43.51 -9.45 29.25
CA THR A 39 43.71 -8.09 29.78
C THR A 39 42.38 -7.46 30.13
N MET A 40 41.41 -7.50 29.22
CA MET A 40 40.07 -6.95 29.40
C MET A 40 39.30 -7.59 30.56
N MET A 41 39.51 -8.88 30.82
CA MET A 41 38.90 -9.55 31.96
C MET A 41 39.37 -8.98 33.31
N LYS A 42 40.64 -8.58 33.41
CA LYS A 42 41.19 -7.91 34.60
C LYS A 42 40.79 -6.43 34.66
N ARG A 43 40.76 -5.78 33.50
CA ARG A 43 40.50 -4.35 33.33
C ARG A 43 39.81 -4.11 31.99
N VAL A 44 38.50 -3.87 31.99
CA VAL A 44 37.68 -3.86 30.76
C VAL A 44 38.20 -2.88 29.70
N CYS A 45 38.48 -1.64 30.09
CA CYS A 45 39.16 -0.65 29.26
C CYS A 45 39.82 0.42 30.15
N ASP A 46 40.57 1.36 29.57
CA ASP A 46 41.20 2.45 30.34
C ASP A 46 40.17 3.33 31.03
N GLU A 47 39.02 3.52 30.39
CA GLU A 47 37.89 4.30 30.89
C GLU A 47 37.09 3.61 31.99
N LEU A 48 37.12 2.27 32.03
CA LEU A 48 36.48 1.43 33.04
C LEU A 48 37.53 0.50 33.63
N PRO A 49 38.38 0.99 34.57
CA PRO A 49 39.49 0.24 35.11
C PRO A 49 39.06 -0.81 36.16
N TYR A 50 38.03 -1.58 35.85
CA TYR A 50 37.40 -2.59 36.70
C TYR A 50 37.43 -3.95 36.02
N SER A 51 37.39 -5.02 36.81
CA SER A 51 37.31 -6.37 36.26
C SER A 51 35.97 -6.64 35.61
N LEU A 52 35.97 -7.45 34.56
CA LEU A 52 34.75 -7.85 33.86
C LEU A 52 33.70 -8.45 34.81
N MET A 53 34.14 -9.29 35.75
CA MET A 53 33.29 -9.88 36.78
C MET A 53 32.60 -8.80 37.63
N SER A 54 33.34 -7.81 38.10
CA SER A 54 32.80 -6.78 38.99
C SER A 54 31.73 -5.91 38.31
N LEU A 55 31.88 -5.65 37.00
CA LEU A 55 30.89 -4.91 36.22
C LEU A 55 29.67 -5.78 35.89
N ASN A 56 29.87 -7.04 35.49
CA ASN A 56 28.80 -7.98 35.18
C ASN A 56 27.87 -8.26 36.37
N LEU A 57 28.39 -8.27 37.61
CA LEU A 57 27.58 -8.34 38.83
C LEU A 57 26.64 -7.13 39.03
N ARG A 58 27.00 -5.98 38.45
CA ARG A 58 26.26 -4.71 38.60
C ARG A 58 25.27 -4.49 37.46
N PHE A 59 25.51 -5.05 36.28
CA PHE A 59 24.60 -4.92 35.14
C PHE A 59 23.27 -5.62 35.37
N LYS A 60 22.17 -4.88 35.33
CA LYS A 60 20.83 -5.50 35.34
C LYS A 60 20.59 -6.39 34.12
N SER A 61 21.16 -6.01 32.97
CA SER A 61 21.09 -6.74 31.70
C SER A 61 21.75 -8.11 31.79
N TYR A 62 22.73 -8.30 32.67
CA TYR A 62 23.42 -9.58 32.84
C TYR A 62 22.43 -10.72 33.11
N THR A 63 21.50 -10.53 34.05
CA THR A 63 20.50 -11.56 34.37
C THR A 63 19.47 -11.77 33.26
N MET A 64 19.28 -10.79 32.37
CA MET A 64 18.47 -10.95 31.16
C MET A 64 19.17 -11.77 30.09
N LEU A 65 20.50 -11.85 30.12
CA LEU A 65 21.31 -12.65 29.19
C LEU A 65 21.61 -14.04 29.74
N PHE A 66 22.01 -14.13 31.02
CA PHE A 66 22.60 -15.32 31.64
C PHE A 66 21.79 -15.88 32.81
N THR A 67 20.55 -15.42 33.02
CA THR A 67 19.67 -15.80 34.13
C THR A 67 20.22 -15.43 35.53
N LYS A 68 19.44 -15.68 36.58
CA LYS A 68 19.89 -15.59 37.98
C LYS A 68 20.49 -16.88 38.52
N ASN A 69 20.44 -17.97 37.75
CA ASN A 69 20.88 -19.30 38.19
C ASN A 69 22.38 -19.54 37.94
N GLY A 70 23.03 -18.63 37.20
CA GLY A 70 24.47 -18.66 36.97
C GLY A 70 25.29 -18.40 38.24
N PRO A 71 26.61 -18.66 38.19
CA PRO A 71 27.46 -18.65 39.38
C PRO A 71 27.52 -17.29 40.06
N LEU A 72 27.48 -16.18 39.30
CA LEU A 72 27.52 -14.82 39.86
C LEU A 72 26.36 -14.48 40.81
N TYR A 73 25.19 -15.13 40.67
CA TYR A 73 24.01 -14.81 41.48
C TYR A 73 23.53 -15.96 42.37
N ASN A 74 23.81 -17.21 41.99
CA ASN A 74 23.28 -18.39 42.67
C ASN A 74 24.25 -18.98 43.72
N ASP A 75 25.56 -18.95 43.48
CA ASP A 75 26.56 -19.52 44.40
C ASP A 75 27.26 -18.42 45.22
N LYS A 76 26.71 -18.13 46.41
CA LYS A 76 27.24 -17.10 47.32
C LYS A 76 28.63 -17.39 47.90
N LYS A 77 29.15 -18.62 47.80
CA LYS A 77 30.43 -19.00 48.42
C LYS A 77 31.58 -19.04 47.42
N LEU A 78 31.34 -19.64 46.26
CA LEU A 78 32.38 -19.86 45.24
C LEU A 78 32.03 -19.26 43.88
N GLY A 79 30.84 -18.69 43.70
CA GLY A 79 30.34 -18.23 42.40
C GLY A 79 31.25 -17.28 41.65
N GLU A 80 31.69 -16.20 42.31
CA GLU A 80 32.64 -15.23 41.75
C GLU A 80 33.96 -15.88 41.34
N LYS A 81 34.54 -16.71 42.22
CA LYS A 81 35.80 -17.42 41.96
C LYS A 81 35.66 -18.43 40.83
N ILE A 82 34.53 -19.15 40.76
CA ILE A 82 34.21 -20.08 39.68
C ILE A 82 34.15 -19.32 38.37
N TYR A 83 33.39 -18.24 38.31
CA TYR A 83 33.24 -17.41 37.12
C TYR A 83 34.59 -16.92 36.63
N GLU A 84 35.36 -16.24 37.48
CA GLU A 84 36.65 -15.66 37.09
C GLU A 84 37.67 -16.74 36.66
N THR A 85 37.84 -17.77 37.48
CA THR A 85 38.82 -18.85 37.21
C THR A 85 38.48 -19.61 35.92
N LEU A 86 37.20 -19.88 35.68
CA LEU A 86 36.75 -20.58 34.48
C LEU A 86 37.09 -19.80 33.22
N LEU A 87 36.75 -18.50 33.19
CA LEU A 87 37.03 -17.68 32.01
C LEU A 87 38.54 -17.60 31.75
N PHE A 88 39.38 -17.44 32.78
CA PHE A 88 40.83 -17.37 32.59
C PHE A 88 41.38 -18.70 32.08
N LYS A 89 40.91 -19.83 32.63
CA LYS A 89 41.31 -21.15 32.14
C LYS A 89 40.91 -21.38 30.68
N ILE A 90 39.73 -20.92 30.28
CA ILE A 90 39.28 -21.02 28.88
C ILE A 90 40.18 -20.20 27.95
N VAL A 91 40.53 -18.97 28.33
CA VAL A 91 41.42 -18.12 27.52
C VAL A 91 42.84 -18.69 27.46
N ASP A 92 43.37 -19.15 28.59
CA ASP A 92 44.72 -19.72 28.68
C ASP A 92 44.84 -21.08 27.97
N GLY A 93 43.74 -21.83 27.92
CA GLY A 93 43.64 -23.10 27.20
C GLY A 93 43.04 -22.98 25.80
N PHE A 94 43.03 -21.79 25.21
CA PHE A 94 42.51 -21.59 23.85
C PHE A 94 43.32 -22.41 22.83
N GLU A 95 42.60 -23.08 21.95
CA GLU A 95 43.13 -23.91 20.87
C GLU A 95 42.38 -23.61 19.57
N VAL A 96 42.98 -23.91 18.42
CA VAL A 96 42.35 -23.73 17.10
C VAL A 96 42.32 -25.03 16.29
N GLU A 97 42.79 -26.13 16.88
CA GLU A 97 42.83 -27.47 16.30
C GLU A 97 42.08 -28.42 17.24
N GLY A 98 41.53 -29.50 16.69
CA GLY A 98 40.83 -30.52 17.47
C GLY A 98 39.84 -31.33 16.66
N ASP A 99 39.28 -32.35 17.29
CA ASP A 99 38.34 -33.30 16.68
C ASP A 99 36.91 -32.77 16.58
N LYS A 100 36.58 -31.70 17.33
CA LYS A 100 35.26 -31.06 17.31
C LYS A 100 35.33 -29.73 16.58
N GLN A 101 34.25 -29.38 15.89
CA GLN A 101 34.09 -28.08 15.25
C GLN A 101 32.91 -27.33 15.87
N CYS A 102 33.12 -26.06 16.22
CA CYS A 102 32.10 -25.17 16.72
C CYS A 102 31.08 -24.85 15.62
N ASN A 103 29.80 -25.11 15.88
CA ASN A 103 28.72 -24.85 14.91
C ASN A 103 28.47 -23.36 14.68
N LEU A 104 28.93 -22.49 15.57
CA LEU A 104 28.68 -21.05 15.51
C LEU A 104 29.82 -20.30 14.83
N THR A 105 31.07 -20.68 15.11
CA THR A 105 32.26 -19.93 14.69
C THR A 105 33.12 -20.70 13.70
N GLY A 106 32.89 -22.01 13.52
CA GLY A 106 33.73 -22.88 12.71
C GLY A 106 35.08 -23.26 13.33
N LEU A 107 35.40 -22.75 14.53
CA LEU A 107 36.65 -23.05 15.25
C LEU A 107 36.72 -24.52 15.68
N HIS A 108 37.90 -25.12 15.54
CA HIS A 108 38.14 -26.48 16.01
C HIS A 108 38.66 -26.50 17.44
N TYR A 109 38.29 -27.53 18.20
CA TYR A 109 38.69 -27.72 19.58
C TYR A 109 38.59 -29.20 19.99
N THR A 110 39.33 -29.55 21.04
CA THR A 110 39.32 -30.86 21.67
C THR A 110 38.67 -30.77 23.05
N LYS A 111 39.12 -29.79 23.85
CA LYS A 111 38.74 -29.59 25.25
C LYS A 111 37.41 -28.87 25.36
N THR A 112 36.45 -29.50 26.03
CA THR A 112 35.08 -29.01 26.12
C THR A 112 34.89 -28.05 27.30
N PHE A 113 33.76 -27.34 27.31
CA PHE A 113 33.33 -26.54 28.46
C PHE A 113 33.29 -27.37 29.75
N SER A 114 32.80 -28.61 29.68
CA SER A 114 32.71 -29.51 30.84
C SER A 114 34.08 -29.85 31.41
N ASP A 115 35.10 -30.01 30.55
CA ASP A 115 36.48 -30.26 30.99
C ASP A 115 37.04 -29.05 31.75
N PHE A 116 36.88 -27.85 31.19
CA PHE A 116 37.29 -26.60 31.84
C PHE A 116 36.54 -26.35 33.15
N MET A 117 35.25 -26.64 33.21
CA MET A 117 34.43 -26.50 34.40
C MET A 117 34.87 -27.46 35.52
N LEU A 118 35.15 -28.72 35.18
CA LEU A 118 35.65 -29.72 36.13
C LEU A 118 37.00 -29.31 36.70
N GLU A 119 37.95 -28.94 35.84
CA GLU A 119 39.27 -28.46 36.26
C GLU A 119 39.20 -27.18 37.10
N THR A 120 38.22 -26.32 36.84
CA THR A 120 37.99 -25.11 37.63
C THR A 120 37.56 -25.47 39.05
N LEU A 121 36.55 -26.33 39.19
CA LEU A 121 36.06 -26.78 40.50
C LEU A 121 37.16 -27.47 41.31
N VAL A 122 37.93 -28.35 40.69
CA VAL A 122 39.06 -29.04 41.34
C VAL A 122 40.13 -28.05 41.78
N SER A 123 40.49 -27.07 40.94
CA SER A 123 41.47 -26.04 41.31
C SER A 123 41.01 -25.11 42.44
N LEU A 124 39.70 -25.00 42.66
CA LEU A 124 39.10 -24.23 43.76
C LEU A 124 38.88 -25.08 45.03
N GLY A 125 39.40 -26.31 45.06
CA GLY A 125 39.39 -27.19 46.23
C GLY A 125 38.16 -28.09 46.35
N VAL A 126 37.32 -28.20 45.32
CA VAL A 126 36.22 -29.17 45.29
C VAL A 126 36.78 -30.55 44.92
N PRO A 127 36.61 -31.59 45.75
CA PRO A 127 37.09 -32.94 45.42
C PRO A 127 36.52 -33.42 44.08
N GLU A 128 37.34 -34.05 43.24
CA GLU A 128 36.94 -34.42 41.87
C GLU A 128 35.65 -35.27 41.82
N LYS A 129 35.49 -36.20 42.79
CA LYS A 129 34.27 -37.02 42.92
C LYS A 129 33.01 -36.19 43.21
N GLU A 130 33.14 -35.06 43.91
CA GLU A 130 32.05 -34.13 44.17
C GLU A 130 31.85 -33.16 43.01
N ALA A 131 32.92 -32.70 42.38
CA ALA A 131 32.88 -31.85 41.19
C ALA A 131 32.13 -32.52 40.03
N LYS A 132 32.36 -33.83 39.81
CA LYS A 132 31.63 -34.64 38.81
C LYS A 132 30.13 -34.80 39.08
N LYS A 133 29.65 -34.51 40.30
CA LYS A 133 28.22 -34.50 40.65
C LYS A 133 27.55 -33.14 40.41
N LYS A 134 28.32 -32.08 40.17
CA LYS A 134 27.78 -30.76 39.84
C LYS A 134 27.37 -30.69 38.37
N ASP A 135 26.59 -29.68 38.01
CA ASP A 135 26.29 -29.39 36.62
C ASP A 135 27.55 -28.87 35.90
N LEU A 136 28.10 -29.70 35.01
CA LEU A 136 29.25 -29.36 34.16
C LEU A 136 28.82 -28.98 32.74
N THR A 137 27.52 -28.95 32.46
CA THR A 137 26.99 -28.74 31.11
C THR A 137 27.06 -27.28 30.70
N LEU A 138 27.28 -27.04 29.40
CA LEU A 138 27.09 -25.71 28.83
C LEU A 138 25.60 -25.44 28.70
N ASN A 139 25.06 -24.58 29.56
CA ASN A 139 23.63 -24.26 29.61
C ASN A 139 23.38 -22.75 29.43
N ARG A 140 22.11 -22.35 29.45
CA ARG A 140 21.67 -20.94 29.27
C ARG A 140 22.28 -19.92 30.24
N CYS A 141 22.91 -20.37 31.34
CA CYS A 141 23.61 -19.48 32.27
C CYS A 141 24.98 -19.02 31.76
N TRP A 142 25.50 -19.69 30.73
CA TRP A 142 26.80 -19.42 30.14
C TRP A 142 26.70 -18.99 28.69
N PHE A 143 25.73 -19.54 27.96
CA PHE A 143 25.49 -19.23 26.56
C PHE A 143 23.99 -19.01 26.33
N PRO A 144 23.53 -17.79 26.05
CA PRO A 144 22.10 -17.52 25.85
C PRO A 144 21.55 -18.28 24.63
N LEU A 145 20.29 -18.72 24.66
CA LEU A 145 19.65 -19.61 23.65
C LEU A 145 20.21 -21.05 23.54
N LEU A 146 21.16 -21.48 24.38
CA LEU A 146 21.49 -22.92 24.49
C LEU A 146 20.58 -23.61 25.52
N GLY A 147 19.79 -24.58 25.04
CA GLY A 147 18.96 -25.48 25.83
C GLY A 147 19.45 -26.93 25.80
N GLY A 148 19.06 -27.73 26.80
CA GLY A 148 19.21 -29.19 26.74
C GLY A 148 18.11 -29.83 25.88
N LEU A 149 18.35 -31.04 25.38
CA LEU A 149 17.34 -31.85 24.69
C LEU A 149 16.09 -31.98 25.57
N GLY A 150 14.95 -31.45 25.10
CA GLY A 150 13.67 -31.50 25.81
C GLY A 150 13.29 -30.25 26.64
N SER A 151 14.01 -29.12 26.53
CA SER A 151 13.57 -27.83 27.09
C SER A 151 13.29 -26.76 26.02
N ASP A 152 12.45 -25.78 26.37
CA ASP A 152 11.92 -24.68 25.51
C ASP A 152 12.98 -23.83 24.77
N ALA A 153 14.27 -24.08 25.00
CA ALA A 153 15.38 -23.38 24.33
C ALA A 153 15.85 -24.04 23.01
N GLN A 154 15.11 -25.00 22.45
CA GLN A 154 15.21 -25.35 21.03
C GLN A 154 14.31 -24.43 20.18
N SER A 155 14.79 -23.23 19.88
CA SER A 155 14.13 -22.29 18.95
C SER A 155 14.81 -22.21 17.58
N LEU A 156 15.52 -23.25 17.16
CA LEU A 156 15.89 -23.45 15.76
C LEU A 156 15.19 -24.72 15.22
N PRO A 157 14.27 -24.59 14.24
CA PRO A 157 13.61 -25.75 13.65
C PRO A 157 14.68 -26.71 13.08
N MET A 158 14.61 -28.00 13.43
CA MET A 158 15.44 -29.11 12.91
C MET A 158 16.78 -29.45 13.58
N ALA A 159 17.13 -28.90 14.75
CA ALA A 159 18.34 -29.36 15.46
C ALA A 159 18.18 -30.80 16.00
N ARG A 160 18.86 -31.78 15.38
CA ARG A 160 18.86 -33.20 15.79
C ARG A 160 19.83 -33.51 16.93
N GLU A 161 20.82 -32.63 17.16
CA GLU A 161 21.90 -32.83 18.12
C GLU A 161 22.14 -31.55 18.92
N THR A 162 22.78 -31.68 20.09
CA THR A 162 23.24 -30.54 20.89
C THR A 162 24.38 -29.83 20.13
N TYR A 163 24.32 -28.51 20.03
CA TYR A 163 25.36 -27.74 19.34
C TYR A 163 26.74 -27.89 20.02
N ASN A 164 27.75 -28.17 19.20
CA ASN A 164 29.15 -28.03 19.55
C ASN A 164 29.51 -26.54 19.59
N VAL A 165 29.92 -26.07 20.76
CA VAL A 165 30.29 -24.66 20.99
C VAL A 165 31.70 -24.61 21.56
N HIS A 166 32.56 -23.85 20.89
CA HIS A 166 33.91 -23.59 21.37
C HIS A 166 33.87 -22.87 22.72
N PRO A 167 34.60 -23.31 23.76
CA PRO A 167 34.56 -22.68 25.08
C PRO A 167 34.86 -21.17 25.07
N ILE A 168 35.73 -20.71 24.17
CA ILE A 168 36.04 -19.27 24.00
C ILE A 168 34.79 -18.41 23.76
N CYS A 169 33.75 -18.94 23.12
CA CYS A 169 32.49 -18.20 22.90
C CYS A 169 31.82 -17.84 24.22
N VAL A 170 31.98 -18.67 25.27
CA VAL A 170 31.47 -18.36 26.62
C VAL A 170 32.11 -17.09 27.16
N VAL A 171 33.43 -16.91 26.93
CA VAL A 171 34.18 -15.72 27.35
C VAL A 171 33.73 -14.49 26.56
N LEU A 172 33.65 -14.61 25.23
CA LEU A 172 33.24 -13.51 24.36
C LEU A 172 31.85 -12.97 24.75
N LEU A 173 30.89 -13.86 24.97
CA LEU A 173 29.52 -13.45 25.31
C LEU A 173 29.42 -12.67 26.62
N GLN A 174 30.38 -12.80 27.53
CA GLN A 174 30.39 -12.02 28.77
C GLN A 174 30.54 -10.51 28.56
N PHE A 175 30.86 -10.06 27.33
CA PHE A 175 30.91 -8.66 26.94
C PHE A 175 29.57 -8.13 26.37
N LEU A 176 28.57 -8.98 26.10
CA LEU A 176 27.24 -8.53 25.65
C LEU A 176 26.55 -7.51 26.57
N PRO A 177 26.69 -7.56 27.91
CA PRO A 177 26.13 -6.52 28.79
C PRO A 177 26.56 -5.10 28.41
N PHE A 178 27.72 -4.94 27.76
CA PHE A 178 28.28 -3.64 27.36
C PHE A 178 27.66 -3.05 26.09
N CYS A 179 26.79 -3.78 25.37
CA CYS A 179 25.98 -3.24 24.28
C CYS A 179 24.47 -3.42 24.54
N ALA A 180 24.08 -3.69 25.79
CA ALA A 180 22.74 -4.17 26.13
C ALA A 180 21.67 -3.06 26.27
N TYR A 181 21.10 -2.65 25.13
CA TYR A 181 19.94 -1.76 25.07
C TYR A 181 18.63 -2.54 25.13
N ILE A 182 17.56 -1.95 25.67
CA ILE A 182 16.25 -2.60 25.76
C ILE A 182 15.43 -2.32 24.50
N TYR A 183 14.93 -3.40 23.90
CA TYR A 183 14.00 -3.40 22.78
C TYR A 183 12.92 -4.45 23.02
N LYS A 184 11.63 -4.11 22.90
CA LYS A 184 10.48 -5.01 23.15
C LYS A 184 10.58 -5.86 24.44
N LYS A 185 11.05 -5.26 25.54
CA LYS A 185 11.32 -5.91 26.85
C LYS A 185 12.50 -6.91 26.90
N GLY A 186 13.22 -7.10 25.80
CA GLY A 186 14.48 -7.85 25.72
C GLY A 186 15.69 -6.95 25.47
N ILE A 187 16.88 -7.56 25.41
CA ILE A 187 18.13 -6.96 24.94
C ILE A 187 18.11 -6.88 23.41
N LEU A 188 18.47 -5.72 22.88
CA LEU A 188 18.66 -5.46 21.47
C LEU A 188 19.94 -6.14 20.99
N LEU A 189 19.84 -6.95 19.94
CA LEU A 189 20.98 -7.35 19.12
C LEU A 189 20.72 -6.88 17.70
N VAL A 190 21.72 -6.28 17.06
CA VAL A 190 21.59 -5.79 15.69
C VAL A 190 22.37 -6.70 14.76
N ASP A 191 21.76 -7.05 13.65
CA ASP A 191 22.36 -7.89 12.62
C ASP A 191 21.99 -7.34 11.24
N SER A 192 22.95 -7.36 10.31
CA SER A 192 22.80 -6.80 8.98
C SER A 192 23.78 -7.42 8.01
N THR A 193 23.40 -7.42 6.73
CA THR A 193 24.32 -7.73 5.64
C THR A 193 25.38 -6.65 5.42
N ALA A 194 25.13 -5.41 5.88
CA ALA A 194 26.12 -4.34 5.94
C ALA A 194 26.86 -4.38 7.29
N LEU A 195 28.03 -5.04 7.31
CA LEU A 195 28.77 -5.28 8.55
C LEU A 195 29.34 -4.00 9.16
N GLU A 196 29.79 -3.06 8.34
CA GLU A 196 30.33 -1.76 8.76
C GLU A 196 29.28 -0.96 9.54
N PHE A 197 28.01 -1.05 9.12
CA PHE A 197 26.89 -0.50 9.87
C PHE A 197 26.73 -1.15 11.23
N CYS A 198 26.78 -2.49 11.31
CA CYS A 198 26.63 -3.20 12.58
C CYS A 198 27.74 -2.87 13.57
N GLU A 199 29.00 -2.80 13.10
CA GLU A 199 30.15 -2.42 13.92
C GLU A 199 29.95 -1.04 14.54
N GLU A 200 29.69 -0.03 13.71
CA GLU A 200 29.48 1.35 14.13
C GLU A 200 28.26 1.51 15.05
N PHE A 201 27.16 0.81 14.74
CA PHE A 201 25.96 0.87 15.55
C PHE A 201 26.19 0.29 16.94
N VAL A 202 26.87 -0.86 17.04
CA VAL A 202 27.21 -1.48 18.33
C VAL A 202 28.22 -0.64 19.09
N GLU A 203 29.23 -0.09 18.42
CA GLU A 203 30.22 0.80 19.01
C GLU A 203 29.57 2.04 19.65
N GLU A 204 28.61 2.69 18.98
CA GLU A 204 27.85 3.78 19.60
C GLU A 204 27.13 3.37 20.88
N LYS A 205 26.53 2.17 20.91
CA LYS A 205 25.85 1.66 22.11
C LYS A 205 26.84 1.38 23.23
N VAL A 206 28.02 0.85 22.90
CA VAL A 206 29.11 0.62 23.84
C VAL A 206 29.59 1.95 24.42
N ASN A 207 29.93 2.91 23.58
CA ASN A 207 30.44 4.21 24.00
C ASN A 207 29.41 4.95 24.87
N SER A 208 28.14 4.97 24.47
CA SER A 208 27.06 5.58 25.26
C SER A 208 26.85 4.87 26.61
N LEU A 209 26.99 3.54 26.66
CA LEU A 209 26.88 2.80 27.91
C LEU A 209 28.10 3.01 28.81
N VAL A 210 29.31 3.04 28.25
CA VAL A 210 30.56 3.30 28.99
C VAL A 210 30.48 4.64 29.71
N GLU A 211 30.06 5.71 29.04
CA GLU A 211 29.84 7.03 29.66
C GLU A 211 28.90 6.95 30.86
N LYS A 212 27.75 6.27 30.69
CA LYS A 212 26.80 6.07 31.80
C LYS A 212 27.37 5.22 32.93
N VAL A 213 28.16 4.20 32.61
CA VAL A 213 28.78 3.33 33.61
C VAL A 213 29.77 4.14 34.44
N LYS A 214 30.58 5.01 33.84
CA LYS A 214 31.53 5.89 34.55
C LYS A 214 30.83 6.71 35.65
N GLU A 215 29.69 7.30 35.34
CA GLU A 215 28.91 8.12 36.27
C GLU A 215 28.43 7.33 37.50
N VAL A 216 27.98 6.09 37.28
CA VAL A 216 27.34 5.25 38.31
C VAL A 216 28.36 4.38 39.05
N VAL A 217 29.51 4.09 38.43
CA VAL A 217 30.52 3.18 38.96
C VAL A 217 31.05 3.62 40.33
N THR A 218 31.21 4.92 40.51
CA THR A 218 31.73 5.57 41.73
C THR A 218 30.85 5.34 42.97
N THR A 219 29.57 5.05 42.78
CA THR A 219 28.59 4.90 43.87
C THR A 219 28.28 3.44 44.23
N ASN A 220 28.93 2.47 43.57
CA ASN A 220 28.61 1.04 43.68
C ASN A 220 27.14 0.67 43.36
N ALA A 221 26.36 1.56 42.76
CA ALA A 221 24.98 1.29 42.40
C ALA A 221 24.86 0.30 41.22
N PRO A 222 23.72 -0.41 41.08
CA PRO A 222 23.43 -1.23 39.91
C PRO A 222 23.46 -0.40 38.62
N ILE A 223 23.96 -0.99 37.54
CA ILE A 223 23.98 -0.35 36.22
C ILE A 223 22.64 -0.64 35.54
N GLU A 224 21.83 0.41 35.40
CA GLU A 224 20.49 0.34 34.80
C GLU A 224 20.53 0.14 33.29
N ASN A 225 19.65 -0.72 32.79
CA ASN A 225 19.50 -0.96 31.36
C ASN A 225 19.17 0.33 30.60
N MET A 226 19.84 0.53 29.47
CA MET A 226 19.50 1.57 28.50
C MET A 226 18.19 1.20 27.80
N LYS A 227 17.29 2.15 27.57
CA LYS A 227 16.00 1.89 26.91
C LYS A 227 15.91 2.67 25.61
N GLY A 228 15.54 2.00 24.52
CA GLY A 228 15.03 2.68 23.33
C GLY A 228 13.52 2.84 23.41
N ALA A 229 12.98 3.92 22.84
CA ALA A 229 11.55 4.22 22.96
C ALA A 229 10.69 3.33 22.05
N THR A 230 11.02 3.24 20.76
CA THR A 230 10.20 2.52 19.76
C THR A 230 11.04 1.89 18.63
N LYS A 231 10.43 1.02 17.80
CA LYS A 231 11.04 0.52 16.55
C LYS A 231 11.48 1.68 15.64
N GLY A 232 10.67 2.74 15.55
CA GLY A 232 10.98 3.92 14.75
C GLY A 232 12.24 4.64 15.23
N ASN A 233 12.49 4.73 16.53
CA ASN A 233 13.72 5.32 17.07
C ASN A 233 14.96 4.54 16.62
N TYR A 234 14.94 3.20 16.75
CA TYR A 234 16.07 2.38 16.33
C TYR A 234 16.28 2.40 14.82
N ILE A 235 15.22 2.52 14.02
CA ILE A 235 15.34 2.73 12.58
C ILE A 235 15.96 4.10 12.27
N LEU A 236 15.58 5.16 12.98
CA LEU A 236 16.19 6.49 12.80
C LEU A 236 17.68 6.48 13.13
N GLU A 237 18.06 5.89 14.25
CA GLU A 237 19.45 5.70 14.64
C GLU A 237 20.20 4.86 13.58
N ALA A 238 19.57 3.79 13.08
CA ALA A 238 20.18 2.97 12.05
C ALA A 238 20.43 3.74 10.75
N LEU A 239 19.48 4.54 10.30
CA LEU A 239 19.63 5.41 9.12
C LEU A 239 20.74 6.46 9.32
N GLU A 240 20.90 6.98 10.54
CA GLU A 240 21.98 7.92 10.88
C GLU A 240 23.36 7.29 10.79
N VAL A 241 23.52 6.11 11.38
CA VAL A 241 24.78 5.36 11.33
C VAL A 241 25.10 4.96 9.89
N MET A 242 24.13 4.42 9.14
CA MET A 242 24.30 4.05 7.74
C MET A 242 24.75 5.22 6.87
N GLU A 243 24.16 6.40 7.07
CA GLU A 243 24.55 7.62 6.35
C GLU A 243 26.00 8.02 6.67
N ARG A 244 26.41 7.92 7.95
CA ARG A 244 27.76 8.28 8.39
C ARG A 244 28.83 7.32 7.88
N CYS A 245 28.61 6.01 7.99
CA CYS A 245 29.55 5.00 7.53
C CYS A 245 29.47 4.73 6.02
N LYS A 246 28.57 5.43 5.30
CA LYS A 246 28.31 5.24 3.87
C LYS A 246 27.98 3.78 3.54
N ALA A 247 27.27 3.10 4.43
CA ALA A 247 26.81 1.74 4.21
C ALA A 247 25.90 1.68 2.97
N ASP A 248 26.04 0.62 2.19
CA ASP A 248 25.22 0.40 1.02
C ASP A 248 23.80 -0.04 1.41
N CYS A 249 22.89 0.93 1.51
CA CYS A 249 21.48 0.68 1.75
C CYS A 249 20.79 -0.09 0.61
N GLU A 250 21.40 -0.25 -0.57
CA GLU A 250 20.77 -1.00 -1.68
C GLU A 250 20.69 -2.50 -1.40
N HIS A 251 21.64 -3.03 -0.63
CA HIS A 251 21.78 -4.45 -0.33
C HIS A 251 21.78 -4.78 1.18
N ALA A 252 21.50 -3.79 2.02
CA ALA A 252 21.43 -3.95 3.47
C ALA A 252 20.04 -4.37 3.95
N ASP A 253 19.94 -5.51 4.63
CA ASP A 253 18.79 -5.84 5.49
C ASP A 253 19.16 -5.62 6.94
N VAL A 254 18.30 -4.97 7.74
CA VAL A 254 18.55 -4.78 9.18
C VAL A 254 17.59 -5.62 10.00
N ASN A 255 18.14 -6.46 10.88
CA ASN A 255 17.41 -7.27 11.83
C ASN A 255 17.59 -6.69 13.24
N LEU A 256 16.49 -6.24 13.84
CA LEU A 256 16.45 -5.82 15.24
C LEU A 256 15.94 -6.97 16.09
N TRP A 257 16.85 -7.68 16.73
CA TRP A 257 16.53 -8.79 17.63
C TRP A 257 16.19 -8.25 19.02
N SER A 258 15.17 -8.80 19.64
CA SER A 258 14.84 -8.59 21.05
C SER A 258 14.91 -9.93 21.76
N PHE A 259 15.91 -10.06 22.64
CA PHE A 259 16.23 -11.31 23.33
C PHE A 259 16.12 -11.20 24.85
N SER A 260 15.56 -12.18 25.53
CA SER A 260 15.61 -12.25 27.00
C SER A 260 15.53 -13.68 27.52
N ASN A 261 16.42 -14.00 28.45
CA ASN A 261 16.41 -15.20 29.28
C ASN A 261 15.71 -14.97 30.64
N SER A 262 14.98 -13.86 30.79
CA SER A 262 14.23 -13.56 32.01
C SER A 262 12.92 -14.36 32.07
N GLY A 263 12.58 -14.92 33.24
CA GLY A 263 11.32 -15.62 33.47
C GLY A 263 11.44 -17.15 33.38
N ALA A 264 10.39 -17.81 32.87
CA ALA A 264 10.31 -19.27 32.82
C ALA A 264 11.17 -19.89 31.67
N GLY A 265 11.42 -19.14 30.60
CA GLY A 265 12.10 -19.61 29.40
C GLY A 265 12.82 -18.49 28.65
N ALA A 266 13.59 -18.87 27.62
CA ALA A 266 14.18 -17.92 26.70
C ALA A 266 13.11 -17.35 25.77
N SER A 267 13.20 -16.06 25.44
CA SER A 267 12.32 -15.38 24.49
C SER A 267 13.16 -14.64 23.47
N CYS A 268 12.75 -14.72 22.21
CA CYS A 268 13.43 -14.07 21.10
C CYS A 268 12.40 -13.62 20.06
N SER A 269 12.51 -12.38 19.61
CA SER A 269 11.71 -11.84 18.51
C SER A 269 12.60 -11.02 17.58
N ILE A 270 12.27 -11.01 16.30
CA ILE A 270 13.07 -10.34 15.27
C ILE A 270 12.14 -9.39 14.53
N ASP A 271 12.48 -8.11 14.48
CA ASP A 271 11.89 -7.18 13.52
C ASP A 271 12.85 -6.97 12.37
N ARG A 272 12.50 -7.57 11.22
CA ARG A 272 13.21 -7.32 9.97
C ARG A 272 12.81 -5.95 9.41
N VAL A 273 13.80 -5.20 8.98
CA VAL A 273 13.66 -3.95 8.22
C VAL A 273 14.31 -4.22 6.87
N PRO A 274 13.52 -4.57 5.85
CA PRO A 274 14.05 -4.98 4.55
C PRO A 274 14.73 -3.80 3.83
N ASN A 275 15.69 -4.12 2.97
CA ASN A 275 16.44 -3.15 2.17
C ASN A 275 15.55 -2.11 1.47
N GLU A 276 14.45 -2.55 0.85
CA GLU A 276 13.53 -1.66 0.13
C GLU A 276 12.88 -0.62 1.05
N LEU A 277 12.53 -1.01 2.29
CA LEU A 277 12.00 -0.08 3.27
C LEU A 277 13.08 0.92 3.71
N LEU A 278 14.31 0.46 3.93
CA LEU A 278 15.45 1.33 4.28
C LEU A 278 15.74 2.35 3.17
N ARG A 279 15.74 1.94 1.90
CA ARG A 279 15.92 2.83 0.74
C ARG A 279 14.89 3.95 0.72
N ARG A 280 13.61 3.62 0.91
CA ARG A 280 12.51 4.59 0.93
C ARG A 280 12.63 5.55 2.09
N LEU A 281 12.94 5.02 3.28
CA LEU A 281 13.15 5.84 4.47
C LEU A 281 14.35 6.77 4.31
N ALA A 282 15.46 6.31 3.71
CA ALA A 282 16.62 7.14 3.41
C ALA A 282 16.28 8.26 2.41
N LEU A 283 15.51 7.95 1.36
CA LEU A 283 15.04 8.94 0.38
C LEU A 283 14.15 10.00 1.02
N LEU A 284 13.20 9.58 1.86
CA LEU A 284 12.32 10.50 2.61
C LEU A 284 13.12 11.32 3.60
N ARG A 285 14.06 10.71 4.34
CA ARG A 285 14.90 11.38 5.33
C ARG A 285 15.76 12.48 4.72
N LYS A 286 16.35 12.23 3.54
CA LYS A 286 17.23 13.18 2.84
C LYS A 286 16.53 14.52 2.56
N ARG A 287 15.22 14.50 2.31
CA ARG A 287 14.43 15.71 2.02
C ARG A 287 13.62 16.21 3.22
N HIS A 288 13.17 15.30 4.08
CA HIS A 288 12.15 15.56 5.11
C HIS A 288 12.55 15.03 6.49
N LYS A 289 13.80 15.22 6.88
CA LYS A 289 14.36 14.69 8.13
C LYS A 289 13.51 14.99 9.37
N VAL A 290 13.06 16.23 9.53
CA VAL A 290 12.30 16.67 10.72
C VAL A 290 10.95 15.95 10.82
N GLU A 291 10.21 15.92 9.72
CA GLU A 291 8.87 15.32 9.66
C GLU A 291 8.93 13.80 9.77
N LEU A 292 9.88 13.15 9.09
CA LEU A 292 10.10 11.71 9.23
C LEU A 292 10.49 11.33 10.67
N THR A 293 11.33 12.14 11.31
CA THR A 293 11.72 11.95 12.72
C THR A 293 10.51 12.03 13.64
N TYR A 294 9.62 13.01 13.42
CA TYR A 294 8.38 13.13 14.17
C TYR A 294 7.47 11.91 13.97
N ILE A 295 7.28 11.44 12.72
CA ILE A 295 6.43 10.29 12.39
C ILE A 295 6.96 9.01 13.07
N LEU A 296 8.26 8.75 12.96
CA LEU A 296 8.87 7.52 13.49
C LEU A 296 8.98 7.51 15.03
N ASN A 297 9.16 8.67 15.65
CA ASN A 297 9.17 8.79 17.12
C ASN A 297 7.76 8.81 17.74
N SER A 298 6.71 9.05 16.95
CA SER A 298 5.33 9.09 17.42
C SER A 298 4.71 7.69 17.48
N PRO A 299 4.38 7.15 18.67
CA PRO A 299 3.84 5.78 18.78
C PRO A 299 2.52 5.56 18.05
N ALA A 300 1.70 6.61 17.90
CA ALA A 300 0.42 6.55 17.19
C ALA A 300 0.57 6.50 15.66
N LEU A 301 1.72 6.92 15.12
CA LEU A 301 1.97 7.06 13.69
C LEU A 301 2.93 5.98 13.17
N ASN A 302 3.95 5.62 13.95
CA ASN A 302 5.10 4.87 13.44
C ASN A 302 4.73 3.51 12.82
N SER A 303 3.81 2.77 13.43
CA SER A 303 3.57 1.37 13.09
C SER A 303 2.78 1.30 11.79
N SER A 304 1.72 2.11 11.68
CA SER A 304 0.92 2.21 10.46
C SER A 304 1.69 2.84 9.31
N PHE A 305 2.56 3.82 9.59
CA PHE A 305 3.43 4.41 8.58
C PHE A 305 4.41 3.38 7.99
N LEU A 306 5.14 2.67 8.85
CA LEU A 306 6.11 1.66 8.42
C LEU A 306 5.45 0.51 7.66
N GLU A 307 4.25 0.07 8.09
CA GLU A 307 3.47 -0.95 7.39
C GLU A 307 3.03 -0.48 6.01
N CYS A 308 2.42 0.71 5.90
CA CYS A 308 1.95 1.23 4.61
C CYS A 308 3.12 1.49 3.65
N LEU A 309 4.22 2.04 4.15
CA LEU A 309 5.42 2.29 3.34
C LEU A 309 6.06 0.98 2.86
N SER A 310 6.05 -0.07 3.68
CA SER A 310 6.53 -1.40 3.29
C SER A 310 5.64 -2.03 2.21
N ASP A 311 4.32 -1.88 2.31
CA ASP A 311 3.35 -2.55 1.44
C ASP A 311 3.01 -1.80 0.16
N ASN A 312 3.71 -0.70 -0.16
CA ASN A 312 3.34 0.22 -1.25
C ASN A 312 1.92 0.77 -1.14
N ARG A 313 1.41 0.98 0.09
CA ARG A 313 0.05 1.43 0.34
C ARG A 313 0.00 2.92 0.70
N GLU A 314 -1.13 3.52 0.42
CA GLU A 314 -1.45 4.86 0.90
C GLU A 314 -1.56 4.84 2.44
N TRP A 315 -0.80 5.72 3.10
CA TRP A 315 -0.90 5.89 4.55
C TRP A 315 -1.96 6.94 4.89
N SER A 316 -2.90 6.60 5.76
CA SER A 316 -3.98 7.52 6.15
C SER A 316 -3.46 8.77 6.87
N GLY A 317 -2.32 8.68 7.55
CA GLY A 317 -1.65 9.82 8.18
C GLY A 317 -1.04 10.83 7.21
N LEU A 318 -1.13 10.62 5.89
CA LEU A 318 -0.81 11.68 4.94
C LEU A 318 -1.77 12.88 5.05
N TYR A 319 -3.02 12.61 5.45
CA TYR A 319 -4.11 13.58 5.36
C TYR A 319 -4.42 14.19 6.73
N PRO A 320 -4.94 15.43 6.76
CA PRO A 320 -5.50 16.00 7.98
C PRO A 320 -6.63 15.12 8.53
N ALA A 321 -6.63 14.93 9.85
CA ALA A 321 -7.65 14.14 10.54
C ALA A 321 -7.87 14.63 11.97
N LYS A 322 -9.08 15.10 12.29
CA LYS A 322 -9.44 15.61 13.62
C LYS A 322 -8.46 16.70 14.11
N LYS A 323 -7.58 16.36 15.07
CA LYS A 323 -6.58 17.27 15.66
C LYS A 323 -5.20 17.16 14.99
N TYR A 324 -5.03 16.23 14.06
CA TYR A 324 -3.79 16.03 13.34
C TYR A 324 -3.85 16.79 12.01
N GLU A 325 -2.85 17.64 11.76
CA GLU A 325 -2.82 18.53 10.59
C GLU A 325 -2.41 17.80 9.30
N GLY A 326 -2.12 16.50 9.35
CA GLY A 326 -1.55 15.76 8.22
C GLY A 326 -0.09 16.15 7.96
N VAL A 327 0.48 15.62 6.89
CA VAL A 327 1.88 15.91 6.52
C VAL A 327 2.02 17.20 5.70
N SER A 328 3.24 17.69 5.53
CA SER A 328 3.57 18.76 4.58
C SER A 328 3.29 18.33 3.12
N VAL A 329 3.15 19.31 2.23
CA VAL A 329 2.91 19.04 0.80
C VAL A 329 4.13 18.36 0.16
N GLU A 330 5.33 18.78 0.53
CA GLU A 330 6.57 18.23 0.01
C GLU A 330 6.79 16.79 0.48
N PHE A 331 6.45 16.47 1.73
CA PHE A 331 6.47 15.10 2.23
C PHE A 331 5.42 14.24 1.55
N PHE A 332 4.20 14.75 1.40
CA PHE A 332 3.10 14.06 0.71
C PHE A 332 3.52 13.59 -0.68
N GLU A 333 4.07 14.50 -1.50
CA GLU A 333 4.52 14.17 -2.85
C GLU A 333 5.73 13.24 -2.86
N SER A 334 6.63 13.37 -1.88
CA SER A 334 7.79 12.48 -1.76
C SER A 334 7.39 11.08 -1.32
N TYR A 335 6.36 10.93 -0.50
CA TYR A 335 5.80 9.65 -0.10
C TYR A 335 5.23 8.88 -1.29
N TRP A 336 4.41 9.54 -2.12
CA TRP A 336 3.84 8.92 -3.33
C TRP A 336 4.92 8.44 -4.31
N LYS A 337 5.98 9.25 -4.49
CA LYS A 337 7.17 8.85 -5.26
C LYS A 337 7.88 7.65 -4.64
N ALA A 338 8.00 7.61 -3.30
CA ALA A 338 8.67 6.53 -2.59
C ALA A 338 7.93 5.19 -2.66
N ILE A 339 6.60 5.19 -2.80
CA ILE A 339 5.81 3.96 -3.00
C ILE A 339 5.53 3.65 -4.49
N HIS A 340 6.19 4.36 -5.41
CA HIS A 340 6.04 4.22 -6.86
C HIS A 340 4.60 4.34 -7.37
N GLN A 341 3.80 5.22 -6.76
CA GLN A 341 2.45 5.51 -7.23
C GLN A 341 2.37 6.94 -7.74
N GLU A 342 2.17 7.08 -9.06
CA GLU A 342 1.88 8.38 -9.65
C GLU A 342 0.46 8.83 -9.29
N LYS A 343 0.32 10.11 -8.96
CA LYS A 343 -0.96 10.75 -8.68
C LYS A 343 -1.07 12.01 -9.53
N LYS A 344 -2.31 12.37 -9.88
CA LYS A 344 -2.64 13.59 -10.61
C LYS A 344 -2.52 14.84 -9.70
N THR A 345 -1.37 15.03 -9.05
CA THR A 345 -1.13 16.08 -8.05
C THR A 345 -1.29 17.47 -8.63
N VAL A 346 -0.70 17.72 -9.80
CA VAL A 346 -0.81 19.00 -10.52
C VAL A 346 -2.27 19.33 -10.82
N MET A 347 -3.05 18.35 -11.29
CA MET A 347 -4.48 18.55 -11.54
C MET A 347 -5.28 18.78 -10.26
N ALA A 348 -4.92 18.10 -9.16
CA ALA A 348 -5.54 18.32 -7.86
C ALA A 348 -5.25 19.73 -7.30
N GLN A 349 -4.02 20.23 -7.47
CA GLN A 349 -3.65 21.62 -7.14
C GLN A 349 -4.40 22.64 -7.99
N TYR A 350 -4.61 22.34 -9.27
CA TYR A 350 -5.40 23.20 -10.16
C TYR A 350 -6.86 23.30 -9.67
N ILE A 351 -7.50 22.15 -9.41
CA ILE A 351 -8.87 22.12 -8.86
C ILE A 351 -8.94 22.81 -7.49
N SER A 352 -7.93 22.67 -6.64
CA SER A 352 -7.82 23.43 -5.38
C SER A 352 -7.88 24.95 -5.62
N GLY A 353 -7.18 25.45 -6.64
CA GLY A 353 -7.25 26.86 -7.06
C GLY A 353 -8.64 27.27 -7.53
N LEU A 354 -9.32 26.40 -8.28
CA LEU A 354 -10.70 26.62 -8.70
C LEU A 354 -11.67 26.66 -7.51
N ILE A 355 -11.46 25.82 -6.48
CA ILE A 355 -12.24 25.90 -5.24
C ILE A 355 -12.03 27.25 -4.57
N MET A 356 -10.79 27.71 -4.42
CA MET A 356 -10.51 29.01 -3.82
C MET A 356 -11.15 30.16 -4.61
N LYS A 357 -11.19 30.07 -5.94
CA LYS A 357 -11.74 31.11 -6.83
C LYS A 357 -13.28 31.11 -6.90
N TYR A 358 -13.92 29.94 -6.87
CA TYR A 358 -15.35 29.79 -7.20
C TYR A 358 -16.24 29.27 -6.05
N LYS A 359 -15.69 28.99 -4.86
CA LYS A 359 -16.50 28.63 -3.68
C LYS A 359 -17.41 29.79 -3.23
N ASP A 360 -18.54 29.46 -2.62
CA ASP A 360 -19.38 30.41 -1.89
C ASP A 360 -19.37 30.12 -0.38
N GLU A 361 -20.01 30.98 0.42
CA GLU A 361 -20.08 30.82 1.89
C GLU A 361 -20.75 29.51 2.33
N LYS A 362 -21.63 28.93 1.51
CA LYS A 362 -22.33 27.69 1.84
C LYS A 362 -21.40 26.48 1.70
N ASP A 363 -20.44 26.56 0.78
CA ASP A 363 -19.44 25.52 0.53
C ASP A 363 -18.49 25.31 1.73
N ASP A 364 -18.23 26.36 2.52
CA ASP A 364 -17.29 26.32 3.67
C ASP A 364 -17.71 25.34 4.77
N THR A 365 -19.01 25.08 4.92
CA THR A 365 -19.52 24.12 5.92
C THR A 365 -19.02 22.69 5.66
N VAL A 366 -18.85 22.33 4.38
CA VAL A 366 -18.33 21.01 3.98
C VAL A 366 -16.82 21.05 3.86
N LEU A 367 -16.27 22.10 3.23
CA LEU A 367 -14.84 22.26 2.98
C LEU A 367 -13.99 22.39 4.26
N SER A 368 -14.58 22.86 5.37
CA SER A 368 -13.91 22.92 6.68
C SER A 368 -13.70 21.56 7.35
N LYS A 369 -14.40 20.51 6.92
CA LYS A 369 -14.25 19.16 7.49
C LYS A 369 -12.97 18.48 7.00
N THR A 370 -12.20 17.87 7.90
CA THR A 370 -10.99 17.11 7.52
C THR A 370 -11.28 15.88 6.68
N ASP A 371 -12.46 15.32 6.84
CA ASP A 371 -12.95 14.11 6.16
C ASP A 371 -13.98 14.43 5.07
N ALA A 372 -14.00 15.67 4.55
CA ALA A 372 -15.01 16.11 3.58
C ALA A 372 -15.11 15.17 2.37
N TYR A 373 -13.98 14.67 1.87
CA TYR A 373 -13.92 13.78 0.71
C TYR A 373 -14.59 12.40 0.90
N GLU A 374 -15.00 12.02 2.11
CA GLU A 374 -15.72 10.78 2.34
C GLU A 374 -17.12 10.81 1.67
N VAL A 375 -17.54 9.69 1.08
CA VAL A 375 -18.77 9.57 0.26
C VAL A 375 -20.03 10.09 0.97
N LYS A 376 -20.09 9.98 2.30
CA LYS A 376 -21.22 10.42 3.13
C LYS A 376 -21.38 11.94 3.25
N ASN A 377 -20.38 12.73 2.85
CA ASN A 377 -20.27 14.15 3.17
C ASN A 377 -20.66 15.12 2.02
N ASP A 378 -21.35 14.63 0.98
CA ASP A 378 -21.86 15.40 -0.17
C ASP A 378 -20.78 16.19 -0.98
N TYR A 379 -19.51 15.82 -0.79
CA TYR A 379 -18.37 16.52 -1.39
C TYR A 379 -18.33 16.43 -2.92
N THR A 380 -18.78 15.30 -3.47
CA THR A 380 -18.94 15.12 -4.93
C THR A 380 -19.86 16.20 -5.51
N SER A 381 -21.03 16.42 -4.90
CA SER A 381 -22.01 17.40 -5.37
C SER A 381 -21.47 18.83 -5.23
N LEU A 382 -20.77 19.12 -4.12
CA LEU A 382 -20.08 20.38 -3.91
C LEU A 382 -19.03 20.65 -4.99
N LEU A 383 -18.12 19.70 -5.24
CA LEU A 383 -17.08 19.88 -6.25
C LEU A 383 -17.68 20.08 -7.63
N ASN A 384 -18.69 19.29 -8.01
CA ASN A 384 -19.35 19.46 -9.31
C ASN A 384 -20.01 20.84 -9.46
N ARG A 385 -20.60 21.38 -8.38
CA ARG A 385 -21.17 22.73 -8.37
C ARG A 385 -20.09 23.79 -8.56
N ILE A 386 -18.96 23.67 -7.87
CA ILE A 386 -17.82 24.59 -8.01
C ILE A 386 -17.23 24.51 -9.42
N LEU A 387 -16.95 23.31 -9.93
CA LEU A 387 -16.41 23.10 -11.27
C LEU A 387 -17.36 23.61 -12.36
N TRP A 388 -18.67 23.53 -12.15
CA TRP A 388 -19.65 24.16 -13.03
C TRP A 388 -19.55 25.69 -13.03
N ARG A 389 -19.36 26.34 -11.87
CA ARG A 389 -19.10 27.78 -11.82
C ARG A 389 -17.80 28.15 -12.53
N ALA A 390 -16.74 27.34 -12.35
CA ALA A 390 -15.47 27.50 -13.05
C ALA A 390 -15.63 27.35 -14.57
N THR A 391 -16.49 26.43 -15.02
CA THR A 391 -16.82 26.23 -16.43
C THR A 391 -17.47 27.48 -17.02
N LYS A 392 -18.47 28.04 -16.34
CA LYS A 392 -19.08 29.32 -16.77
C LYS A 392 -18.10 30.49 -16.79
N GLY A 393 -17.04 30.42 -15.99
CA GLY A 393 -15.96 31.39 -15.95
C GLY A 393 -14.86 31.17 -16.99
N GLY A 394 -14.90 30.08 -17.76
CA GLY A 394 -13.90 29.73 -18.77
C GLY A 394 -12.69 28.93 -18.25
N ASP A 395 -12.61 28.66 -16.94
CA ASP A 395 -11.44 28.00 -16.31
C ASP A 395 -11.59 26.48 -16.19
N TRP A 396 -12.73 25.91 -16.58
CA TRP A 396 -12.94 24.47 -16.59
C TRP A 396 -13.65 24.06 -17.86
N SER A 397 -13.36 22.87 -18.37
CA SER A 397 -13.94 22.38 -19.61
C SER A 397 -14.29 20.90 -19.53
N MET A 398 -14.95 20.40 -20.57
CA MET A 398 -15.23 18.98 -20.73
C MET A 398 -13.94 18.16 -20.74
N SER A 399 -12.90 18.61 -21.45
CA SER A 399 -11.59 17.96 -21.46
C SER A 399 -10.94 17.89 -20.07
N CYS A 400 -11.03 18.97 -19.27
CA CYS A 400 -10.54 18.95 -17.88
C CYS A 400 -11.23 17.87 -17.05
N GLN A 401 -12.54 17.72 -17.23
CA GLN A 401 -13.34 16.73 -16.51
C GLN A 401 -13.01 15.30 -16.94
N ILE A 402 -12.86 15.05 -18.24
CA ILE A 402 -12.46 13.74 -18.77
C ILE A 402 -11.11 13.31 -18.21
N ALA A 403 -10.17 14.26 -18.09
CA ALA A 403 -8.83 14.01 -17.56
C ALA A 403 -8.83 13.51 -16.10
N ILE A 404 -9.92 13.68 -15.35
CA ILE A 404 -10.01 13.29 -13.93
C ILE A 404 -11.01 12.16 -13.67
N LEU A 405 -11.66 11.61 -14.70
CA LEU A 405 -12.50 10.43 -14.54
C LEU A 405 -11.67 9.26 -14.01
N ASP A 406 -12.28 8.44 -13.17
CA ASP A 406 -11.67 7.21 -12.64
C ASP A 406 -11.42 6.19 -13.77
N ASP A 407 -12.26 6.22 -14.82
CA ASP A 407 -12.13 5.41 -16.04
C ASP A 407 -12.68 6.16 -17.26
N SER A 408 -11.80 6.78 -18.05
CA SER A 408 -12.13 7.51 -19.29
C SER A 408 -12.36 6.61 -20.50
N GLU A 409 -12.03 5.32 -20.40
CA GLU A 409 -12.19 4.35 -21.49
C GLU A 409 -13.50 3.57 -21.38
N SER A 410 -14.12 3.55 -20.20
CA SER A 410 -15.41 2.87 -19.99
C SER A 410 -16.57 3.53 -20.74
N LEU A 411 -17.40 2.68 -21.34
CA LEU A 411 -18.71 3.04 -21.89
C LEU A 411 -19.77 2.07 -21.30
N PRO A 412 -20.98 2.55 -20.95
CA PRO A 412 -21.40 3.96 -20.93
C PRO A 412 -20.60 4.80 -19.93
N ILE A 413 -20.36 6.08 -20.25
CA ILE A 413 -19.47 6.96 -19.48
C ILE A 413 -19.91 7.03 -18.01
N SER A 414 -18.96 6.72 -17.12
CA SER A 414 -19.08 6.91 -15.67
C SER A 414 -18.44 8.23 -15.24
N TYR A 415 -19.22 9.12 -14.62
CA TYR A 415 -18.72 10.44 -14.14
C TYR A 415 -17.99 10.37 -12.77
N ARG A 416 -17.54 9.19 -12.36
CA ARG A 416 -16.88 9.01 -11.06
C ARG A 416 -15.46 9.56 -11.11
N CYS A 417 -15.08 10.33 -10.08
CA CYS A 417 -13.74 10.92 -9.94
C CYS A 417 -13.22 10.74 -8.49
N PHE A 418 -13.53 9.60 -7.85
CA PHE A 418 -13.22 9.40 -6.43
C PHE A 418 -11.72 9.43 -6.14
N GLN A 419 -10.88 9.03 -7.10
CA GLN A 419 -9.44 8.97 -6.91
C GLN A 419 -8.82 10.35 -6.67
N ILE A 420 -9.38 11.41 -7.28
CA ILE A 420 -8.79 12.76 -7.19
C ILE A 420 -9.34 13.57 -6.01
N TYR A 421 -10.57 13.30 -5.55
CA TYR A 421 -11.25 14.11 -4.53
C TYR A 421 -10.45 14.23 -3.23
N LYS A 422 -9.83 13.14 -2.79
CA LYS A 422 -8.99 13.13 -1.59
C LYS A 422 -7.74 14.01 -1.75
N LEU A 423 -7.13 14.00 -2.94
CA LEU A 423 -5.97 14.84 -3.27
C LEU A 423 -6.36 16.32 -3.32
N VAL A 424 -7.47 16.63 -4.00
CA VAL A 424 -8.00 18.00 -4.11
C VAL A 424 -8.24 18.58 -2.72
N HIS A 425 -8.90 17.81 -1.86
CA HIS A 425 -9.18 18.26 -0.49
C HIS A 425 -7.90 18.49 0.31
N PHE A 426 -6.90 17.62 0.18
CA PHE A 426 -5.60 17.81 0.81
C PHE A 426 -4.95 19.13 0.40
N TYR A 427 -4.82 19.40 -0.91
CA TYR A 427 -4.20 20.63 -1.40
C TYR A 427 -5.00 21.87 -1.02
N TYR A 428 -6.34 21.79 -1.05
CA TYR A 428 -7.21 22.87 -0.58
C TYR A 428 -6.96 23.19 0.90
N GLN A 429 -6.94 22.18 1.77
CA GLN A 429 -6.69 22.36 3.20
C GLN A 429 -5.29 22.90 3.50
N LYS A 430 -4.31 22.58 2.66
CA LYS A 430 -2.94 23.09 2.76
C LYS A 430 -2.76 24.47 2.11
N GLY A 431 -3.80 25.04 1.51
CA GLY A 431 -3.71 26.34 0.86
C GLY A 431 -2.84 26.34 -0.41
N VAL A 432 -2.58 25.17 -1.01
CA VAL A 432 -1.73 25.03 -2.19
C VAL A 432 -2.60 24.92 -3.44
N SER A 433 -2.28 25.74 -4.43
CA SER A 433 -2.95 25.74 -5.73
C SER A 433 -2.01 26.22 -6.83
N ILE A 434 -2.37 25.91 -8.07
CA ILE A 434 -1.76 26.49 -9.27
C ILE A 434 -2.85 27.18 -10.09
N SER A 435 -2.46 28.22 -10.82
CA SER A 435 -3.39 29.03 -11.61
C SER A 435 -3.60 28.48 -13.02
N ASP A 436 -2.60 27.79 -13.56
CA ASP A 436 -2.61 27.31 -14.95
C ASP A 436 -3.11 25.87 -15.03
N CYS A 437 -3.99 25.61 -16.01
CA CYS A 437 -4.46 24.26 -16.28
C CYS A 437 -3.28 23.40 -16.77
N PRO A 438 -3.07 22.20 -16.20
CA PRO A 438 -2.04 21.30 -16.70
C PRO A 438 -2.34 20.84 -18.14
N PRO A 439 -1.30 20.44 -18.91
CA PRO A 439 -1.51 19.90 -20.24
C PRO A 439 -2.42 18.67 -20.19
N LEU A 440 -3.45 18.66 -21.03
CA LEU A 440 -4.45 17.59 -21.09
C LEU A 440 -4.19 16.70 -22.30
N ASN A 441 -4.09 15.40 -22.07
CA ASN A 441 -4.06 14.40 -23.14
C ASN A 441 -5.30 13.51 -23.03
N VAL A 442 -6.43 13.99 -23.58
CA VAL A 442 -7.73 13.30 -23.48
C VAL A 442 -8.39 13.01 -24.82
N LYS A 443 -7.88 13.57 -25.93
CA LYS A 443 -8.51 13.46 -27.25
C LYS A 443 -8.66 12.01 -27.74
N ASP A 444 -7.76 11.13 -27.32
CA ASP A 444 -7.77 9.72 -27.68
C ASP A 444 -8.66 8.84 -26.79
N THR A 445 -9.19 9.37 -25.70
CA THR A 445 -10.05 8.59 -24.79
C THR A 445 -11.41 8.30 -25.41
N MET A 446 -11.98 7.13 -25.08
CA MET A 446 -13.35 6.79 -25.54
C MET A 446 -14.39 7.81 -25.10
N ALA A 447 -14.28 8.35 -23.88
CA ALA A 447 -15.18 9.38 -23.37
C ALA A 447 -15.16 10.64 -24.25
N PHE A 448 -13.97 11.16 -24.61
CA PHE A 448 -13.85 12.34 -25.45
C PHE A 448 -14.41 12.10 -26.86
N ARG A 449 -14.00 10.99 -27.49
CA ARG A 449 -14.47 10.61 -28.83
C ARG A 449 -15.99 10.46 -28.87
N PHE A 450 -16.58 9.87 -27.84
CA PHE A 450 -18.02 9.71 -27.74
C PHE A 450 -18.75 11.03 -27.55
N CYS A 451 -18.27 11.91 -26.66
CA CYS A 451 -18.81 13.26 -26.51
C CYS A 451 -18.71 14.06 -27.82
N ALA A 452 -17.57 14.03 -28.50
CA ALA A 452 -17.37 14.72 -29.77
C ALA A 452 -18.34 14.22 -30.86
N LYS A 453 -18.55 12.89 -30.99
CA LYS A 453 -19.55 12.34 -31.91
C LYS A 453 -20.95 12.85 -31.59
N MET A 454 -21.31 12.84 -30.31
CA MET A 454 -22.64 13.27 -29.87
C MET A 454 -22.86 14.77 -30.09
N ILE A 455 -21.84 15.61 -29.91
CA ILE A 455 -21.90 17.03 -30.23
C ILE A 455 -22.08 17.25 -31.73
N ARG A 456 -21.30 16.57 -32.58
CA ARG A 456 -21.45 16.64 -34.04
C ARG A 456 -22.87 16.26 -34.48
N LEU A 457 -23.44 15.19 -33.93
CA LEU A 457 -24.82 14.78 -34.20
C LEU A 457 -25.83 15.86 -33.77
N MET A 458 -25.65 16.45 -32.58
CA MET A 458 -26.52 17.53 -32.07
C MET A 458 -26.43 18.82 -32.87
N ASP A 459 -25.29 19.11 -33.51
CA ASP A 459 -25.10 20.30 -34.33
C ASP A 459 -25.56 20.09 -35.77
N SER A 460 -25.51 18.86 -36.30
CA SER A 460 -26.06 18.52 -37.62
C SER A 460 -27.59 18.43 -37.66
N SER A 461 -28.26 18.36 -36.51
CA SER A 461 -29.71 18.13 -36.40
C SER A 461 -30.50 19.41 -36.09
N SER A 462 -31.06 20.07 -37.11
CA SER A 462 -31.88 21.29 -36.96
C SER A 462 -33.12 21.11 -36.07
N ASP A 463 -33.68 19.90 -36.01
CA ASP A 463 -34.97 19.58 -35.38
C ASP A 463 -34.86 19.05 -33.94
N TYR A 464 -33.64 19.03 -33.37
CA TYR A 464 -33.37 18.51 -32.03
C TYR A 464 -33.36 19.60 -30.93
N SER A 465 -33.73 20.84 -31.26
CA SER A 465 -33.62 22.01 -30.35
C SER A 465 -34.30 21.82 -28.98
N ARG A 466 -35.52 21.26 -28.92
CA ARG A 466 -36.28 21.17 -27.65
C ARG A 466 -35.69 20.23 -26.59
N GLU A 467 -35.04 19.14 -26.99
CA GLU A 467 -34.38 18.21 -26.05
C GLU A 467 -32.93 18.64 -25.77
N LYS A 468 -32.29 19.35 -26.73
CA LYS A 468 -30.97 20.00 -26.55
C LYS A 468 -30.99 20.97 -25.37
N ASP A 469 -32.08 21.71 -25.19
CA ASP A 469 -32.23 22.68 -24.08
C ASP A 469 -32.25 22.03 -22.67
N ARG A 470 -32.51 20.71 -22.57
CA ARG A 470 -32.54 20.00 -21.27
C ARG A 470 -31.17 19.54 -20.77
N ILE A 471 -30.19 19.38 -21.67
CA ILE A 471 -28.83 18.94 -21.31
C ILE A 471 -28.11 20.01 -20.44
N PRO A 472 -28.18 21.32 -20.75
CA PRO A 472 -27.63 22.37 -19.89
C PRO A 472 -28.19 22.43 -18.46
N GLU A 473 -29.41 21.91 -18.25
CA GLU A 473 -30.09 21.93 -16.95
C GLU A 473 -29.63 20.79 -16.02
N PHE A 474 -28.99 19.74 -16.55
CA PHE A 474 -28.63 18.53 -15.81
C PHE A 474 -27.57 18.77 -14.72
N ARG A 475 -27.84 18.41 -13.45
CA ARG A 475 -26.83 18.53 -12.37
C ARG A 475 -26.49 17.18 -11.73
N TYR A 476 -25.29 16.70 -12.05
CA TYR A 476 -24.78 15.43 -11.53
C TYR A 476 -24.63 15.46 -9.99
N GLY A 477 -25.21 14.47 -9.31
CA GLY A 477 -25.14 14.30 -7.85
C GLY A 477 -26.32 14.88 -7.06
N GLU A 478 -27.18 15.71 -7.67
CA GLU A 478 -28.38 16.21 -7.00
C GLU A 478 -29.53 15.19 -7.06
N GLN A 479 -30.18 14.93 -5.91
CA GLN A 479 -31.25 13.92 -5.77
C GLN A 479 -32.49 14.19 -6.64
N THR A 480 -32.65 15.41 -7.16
CA THR A 480 -33.83 15.85 -7.92
C THR A 480 -33.61 15.94 -9.44
N ASN A 481 -32.45 15.52 -9.96
CA ASN A 481 -32.19 15.53 -11.41
C ASN A 481 -32.73 14.27 -12.09
N ASP A 482 -33.96 14.35 -12.57
CA ASP A 482 -34.56 13.34 -13.43
C ASP A 482 -34.45 13.76 -14.90
N VAL A 483 -33.32 13.44 -15.54
CA VAL A 483 -33.20 13.56 -17.00
C VAL A 483 -33.84 12.32 -17.61
N ASP A 484 -34.82 12.52 -18.50
CA ASP A 484 -35.45 11.40 -19.19
C ASP A 484 -34.37 10.55 -19.88
N PRO A 485 -34.25 9.24 -19.55
CA PRO A 485 -33.28 8.35 -20.19
C PRO A 485 -33.39 8.31 -21.72
N SER A 486 -34.50 8.77 -22.31
CA SER A 486 -34.74 8.86 -23.74
C SER A 486 -34.28 10.16 -24.42
N VAL A 487 -33.62 11.08 -23.70
CA VAL A 487 -33.20 12.39 -24.24
C VAL A 487 -32.50 12.26 -25.60
N PHE A 488 -31.57 11.31 -25.74
CA PHE A 488 -30.81 11.08 -26.99
C PHE A 488 -31.52 10.20 -28.03
N ASP A 489 -32.66 9.58 -27.71
CA ASP A 489 -33.23 8.54 -28.58
C ASP A 489 -33.65 9.10 -29.94
N LYS A 490 -34.29 10.28 -29.95
CA LYS A 490 -34.67 10.93 -31.21
C LYS A 490 -33.45 11.24 -32.07
N LEU A 491 -32.40 11.82 -31.46
CA LEU A 491 -31.16 12.17 -32.14
C LEU A 491 -30.52 10.96 -32.81
N LEU A 492 -30.38 9.87 -32.05
CA LEU A 492 -29.75 8.63 -32.49
C LEU A 492 -30.57 7.93 -33.56
N ILE A 493 -31.89 7.86 -33.39
CA ILE A 493 -32.80 7.29 -34.39
C ILE A 493 -32.64 8.02 -35.72
N GLU A 494 -32.64 9.36 -35.71
CA GLU A 494 -32.63 10.18 -36.92
C GLU A 494 -31.24 10.20 -37.60
N ASN A 495 -30.17 10.30 -36.83
CA ASN A 495 -28.83 10.63 -37.35
C ASN A 495 -27.77 9.53 -37.18
N ALA A 496 -28.01 8.52 -36.35
CA ALA A 496 -27.05 7.44 -36.06
C ALA A 496 -27.60 6.03 -36.36
N TRP A 497 -28.64 5.93 -37.19
CA TRP A 497 -29.27 4.65 -37.53
C TRP A 497 -28.31 3.65 -38.20
N LYS A 498 -27.27 4.13 -38.90
CA LYS A 498 -26.26 3.29 -39.57
C LYS A 498 -25.42 2.48 -38.57
N ASP A 499 -25.25 2.97 -37.34
CA ASP A 499 -24.53 2.25 -36.30
C ASP A 499 -25.31 1.00 -35.84
N GLY A 500 -26.64 1.05 -35.91
CA GLY A 500 -27.52 -0.03 -35.50
C GLY A 500 -27.58 -0.26 -33.98
N ILE A 501 -28.56 -1.05 -33.54
CA ILE A 501 -28.80 -1.24 -32.10
C ILE A 501 -27.61 -1.92 -31.40
N TYR A 502 -26.93 -2.85 -32.07
CA TYR A 502 -25.83 -3.62 -31.47
C TYR A 502 -24.60 -2.77 -31.15
N ARG A 503 -24.31 -1.73 -31.95
CA ARG A 503 -23.20 -0.81 -31.66
C ARG A 503 -23.61 0.30 -30.69
N LEU A 504 -24.87 0.76 -30.74
CA LEU A 504 -25.35 1.85 -29.88
C LEU A 504 -25.66 1.38 -28.45
N TYR A 505 -26.17 0.16 -28.27
CA TYR A 505 -26.53 -0.39 -26.96
C TYR A 505 -25.39 -0.29 -25.92
N PRO A 506 -24.17 -0.79 -26.18
CA PRO A 506 -23.09 -0.74 -25.18
C PRO A 506 -22.63 0.69 -24.84
N LEU A 507 -22.94 1.70 -25.68
CA LEU A 507 -22.58 3.10 -25.42
C LEU A 507 -23.46 3.74 -24.33
N PHE A 508 -24.67 3.21 -24.12
CA PHE A 508 -25.69 3.82 -23.26
C PHE A 508 -26.24 2.87 -22.19
N TYR A 509 -25.93 1.58 -22.23
CA TYR A 509 -26.49 0.57 -21.33
C TYR A 509 -25.40 -0.15 -20.56
N THR A 510 -25.58 -0.30 -19.25
CA THR A 510 -24.67 -1.08 -18.43
C THR A 510 -24.78 -2.58 -18.73
N THR A 511 -23.83 -3.37 -18.24
CA THR A 511 -23.86 -4.83 -18.34
C THR A 511 -25.11 -5.48 -17.74
N ASN A 512 -25.86 -4.76 -16.89
CA ASN A 512 -27.11 -5.22 -16.28
C ASN A 512 -28.35 -4.66 -17.01
N GLY A 513 -28.20 -4.16 -18.24
CA GLY A 513 -29.30 -3.66 -19.07
C GLY A 513 -29.88 -2.31 -18.66
N LYS A 514 -29.29 -1.65 -17.66
CA LYS A 514 -29.76 -0.35 -17.21
C LYS A 514 -29.18 0.74 -18.10
N LYS A 515 -30.06 1.55 -18.71
CA LYS A 515 -29.64 2.74 -19.46
C LYS A 515 -28.97 3.75 -18.52
N ASN A 516 -27.76 4.20 -18.86
CA ASN A 516 -26.97 5.16 -18.13
C ASN A 516 -26.49 6.28 -19.06
N ILE A 517 -27.18 7.42 -19.00
CA ILE A 517 -26.85 8.62 -19.78
C ILE A 517 -26.21 9.72 -18.93
N TYR A 518 -26.07 9.52 -17.63
CA TYR A 518 -25.73 10.59 -16.70
C TYR A 518 -24.32 11.16 -16.93
N GLY A 519 -23.35 10.29 -17.22
CA GLY A 519 -21.98 10.74 -17.46
C GLY A 519 -21.84 11.57 -18.73
N ILE A 520 -22.46 11.13 -19.82
CA ILE A 520 -22.46 11.90 -21.06
C ILE A 520 -23.22 13.23 -20.91
N CYS A 521 -24.39 13.25 -20.26
CA CYS A 521 -25.11 14.51 -20.01
C CYS A 521 -24.28 15.49 -19.17
N ALA A 522 -23.56 15.02 -18.14
CA ALA A 522 -22.68 15.87 -17.34
C ALA A 522 -21.58 16.52 -18.19
N LEU A 523 -20.92 15.72 -19.04
CA LEU A 523 -19.83 16.20 -19.90
C LEU A 523 -20.33 17.17 -20.98
N LEU A 524 -21.45 16.85 -21.65
CA LEU A 524 -22.04 17.73 -22.66
C LEU A 524 -22.48 19.07 -22.06
N ARG A 525 -23.00 19.07 -20.83
CA ARG A 525 -23.29 20.32 -20.11
C ARG A 525 -22.04 21.17 -19.90
N LEU A 526 -20.90 20.57 -19.59
CA LEU A 526 -19.64 21.32 -19.45
C LEU A 526 -19.22 21.94 -20.78
N TYR A 527 -19.33 21.19 -21.88
CA TYR A 527 -19.06 21.70 -23.23
C TYR A 527 -19.97 22.89 -23.59
N ASP A 528 -21.26 22.81 -23.31
CA ASP A 528 -22.20 23.91 -23.56
C ASP A 528 -21.88 25.15 -22.72
N GLY A 529 -21.34 24.96 -21.51
CA GLY A 529 -20.91 26.04 -20.61
C GLY A 529 -19.59 26.71 -21.01
N ASN A 530 -18.67 25.95 -21.61
CA ASN A 530 -17.37 26.42 -22.09
C ASN A 530 -16.97 25.63 -23.34
N LYS A 531 -17.27 26.20 -24.52
CA LYS A 531 -17.01 25.53 -25.80
C LYS A 531 -15.51 25.39 -26.05
N GLU A 532 -15.09 24.17 -26.30
CA GLU A 532 -13.70 23.83 -26.65
C GLU A 532 -13.61 23.30 -28.10
N ASP A 533 -12.40 23.30 -28.67
CA ASP A 533 -12.17 22.80 -30.02
C ASP A 533 -12.28 21.26 -30.09
N LEU A 534 -13.18 20.79 -30.96
CA LEU A 534 -13.46 19.37 -31.20
C LEU A 534 -12.71 18.80 -32.41
N SER A 535 -11.66 19.48 -32.88
CA SER A 535 -10.79 18.99 -33.94
C SER A 535 -10.26 17.58 -33.60
N LEU A 536 -10.77 16.60 -34.33
CA LEU A 536 -10.29 15.22 -34.37
C LEU A 536 -9.77 14.99 -35.79
N GLU A 537 -8.64 14.30 -35.91
CA GLU A 537 -7.99 14.04 -37.21
C GLU A 537 -8.82 13.11 -38.11
N GLU A 538 -9.82 12.41 -37.56
CA GLU A 538 -10.70 11.50 -38.29
C GLU A 538 -12.17 11.99 -38.26
N GLU A 539 -12.79 12.06 -39.45
CA GLU A 539 -14.21 12.44 -39.60
C GLU A 539 -15.16 11.32 -39.14
N ASP A 540 -14.75 10.05 -39.26
CA ASP A 540 -15.52 8.86 -38.87
C ASP A 540 -14.98 8.24 -37.57
N ILE A 541 -15.55 8.66 -36.44
CA ILE A 541 -15.27 8.03 -35.15
C ILE A 541 -15.99 6.67 -35.11
N GLU A 542 -15.29 5.62 -35.53
CA GLU A 542 -15.73 4.25 -35.32
C GLU A 542 -15.45 3.83 -33.87
N PHE A 543 -16.49 3.36 -33.17
CA PHE A 543 -16.29 2.75 -31.86
C PHE A 543 -15.89 1.29 -32.04
N PRO A 544 -14.93 0.78 -31.26
CA PRO A 544 -14.63 -0.64 -31.25
C PRO A 544 -15.90 -1.43 -30.92
N VAL A 545 -16.11 -2.54 -31.62
CA VAL A 545 -17.23 -3.44 -31.37
C VAL A 545 -17.08 -3.99 -29.95
N GLN A 546 -17.84 -3.43 -29.01
CA GLN A 546 -17.87 -3.95 -27.65
C GLN A 546 -18.61 -5.30 -27.64
N LEU A 547 -18.05 -6.25 -26.90
CA LEU A 547 -18.66 -7.58 -26.78
C LEU A 547 -19.98 -7.44 -25.99
N LEU A 548 -21.10 -7.62 -26.69
CA LEU A 548 -22.40 -7.74 -26.06
C LEU A 548 -22.51 -9.06 -25.31
N ASP A 549 -23.15 -9.01 -24.14
CA ASP A 549 -23.58 -10.22 -23.44
C ASP A 549 -24.46 -11.09 -24.35
N ALA A 550 -24.30 -12.41 -24.27
CA ALA A 550 -24.96 -13.34 -25.17
C ALA A 550 -26.49 -13.30 -25.03
N ASP A 551 -27.00 -13.13 -23.81
CA ASP A 551 -28.43 -13.05 -23.54
C ASP A 551 -29.00 -11.71 -24.00
N ILE A 552 -28.25 -10.61 -23.80
CA ILE A 552 -28.62 -9.30 -24.35
C ILE A 552 -28.67 -9.35 -25.87
N LYS A 553 -27.66 -9.94 -26.51
CA LYS A 553 -27.63 -10.07 -27.97
C LYS A 553 -28.84 -10.86 -28.46
N LYS A 554 -29.13 -12.00 -27.85
CA LYS A 554 -30.30 -12.83 -28.19
C LYS A 554 -31.61 -12.05 -28.03
N TRP A 555 -31.73 -11.24 -26.99
CA TRP A 555 -32.89 -10.39 -26.77
C TRP A 555 -33.04 -9.30 -27.84
N LEU A 556 -31.94 -8.63 -28.21
CA LEU A 556 -31.93 -7.66 -29.32
C LEU A 556 -32.24 -8.34 -30.66
N ASP A 557 -31.79 -9.58 -30.87
CA ASP A 557 -32.11 -10.39 -32.05
C ASP A 557 -33.62 -10.65 -32.13
N ARG A 558 -34.28 -10.98 -31.01
CA ARG A 558 -35.75 -11.15 -30.94
C ARG A 558 -36.49 -9.88 -31.32
N MET A 559 -36.07 -8.72 -30.80
CA MET A 559 -36.68 -7.43 -31.16
C MET A 559 -36.53 -7.12 -32.65
N ASN A 560 -35.35 -7.38 -33.21
CA ASN A 560 -35.08 -7.17 -34.64
C ASN A 560 -35.90 -8.12 -35.50
N GLU A 561 -35.98 -9.40 -35.12
CA GLU A 561 -36.79 -10.41 -35.80
C GLU A 561 -38.27 -10.00 -35.82
N PHE A 562 -38.84 -9.66 -34.65
CA PHE A 562 -40.21 -9.15 -34.54
C PHE A 562 -40.45 -7.93 -35.43
N THR A 563 -39.53 -6.96 -35.39
CA THR A 563 -39.65 -5.72 -36.18
C THR A 563 -39.66 -6.02 -37.68
N CYS A 564 -38.73 -6.86 -38.15
CA CYS A 564 -38.66 -7.28 -39.56
C CYS A 564 -39.91 -8.05 -39.98
N GLN A 565 -40.42 -8.95 -39.14
CA GLN A 565 -41.63 -9.71 -39.44
C GLN A 565 -42.87 -8.82 -39.52
N TYR A 566 -42.99 -7.84 -38.63
CA TYR A 566 -44.10 -6.88 -38.65
C TYR A 566 -44.03 -5.98 -39.89
N ILE A 567 -42.83 -5.50 -40.26
CA ILE A 567 -42.64 -4.72 -41.48
C ILE A 567 -43.03 -5.56 -42.70
N ALA A 568 -42.54 -6.79 -42.80
CA ALA A 568 -42.88 -7.70 -43.89
C ALA A 568 -44.39 -7.92 -43.99
N TYR A 569 -45.08 -8.17 -42.86
CA TYR A 569 -46.54 -8.27 -42.81
C TYR A 569 -47.24 -7.02 -43.34
N ARG A 570 -46.79 -5.83 -42.93
CA ARG A 570 -47.37 -4.56 -43.40
C ARG A 570 -47.08 -4.27 -44.87
N PHE A 571 -46.06 -4.91 -45.45
CA PHE A 571 -45.58 -4.68 -46.82
C PHE A 571 -46.03 -5.80 -47.78
N GLN A 572 -46.81 -6.78 -47.34
CA GLN A 572 -47.24 -7.93 -48.16
C GLN A 572 -47.88 -7.54 -49.50
N ASP A 573 -48.60 -6.41 -49.54
CA ASP A 573 -49.27 -5.88 -50.75
C ASP A 573 -48.41 -4.88 -51.54
N ALA A 574 -47.18 -4.60 -51.11
CA ALA A 574 -46.29 -3.61 -51.72
C ALA A 574 -45.38 -4.27 -52.77
N VAL A 575 -45.82 -4.20 -54.04
CA VAL A 575 -45.09 -4.75 -55.20
C VAL A 575 -43.85 -3.92 -55.59
N ASP A 576 -43.79 -2.65 -55.17
CA ASP A 576 -42.73 -1.70 -55.53
C ASP A 576 -41.95 -1.22 -54.30
N LYS A 577 -40.63 -1.38 -54.33
CA LYS A 577 -39.68 -0.92 -53.29
C LYS A 577 -39.76 0.60 -53.06
N SER A 578 -40.15 1.40 -54.06
CA SER A 578 -40.31 2.85 -53.92
C SER A 578 -41.36 3.24 -52.86
N LYS A 579 -42.30 2.34 -52.55
CA LYS A 579 -43.34 2.55 -51.52
C LYS A 579 -42.86 2.24 -50.10
N TYR A 580 -41.70 1.60 -49.93
CA TYR A 580 -41.22 1.14 -48.63
C TYR A 580 -40.94 2.32 -47.69
N VAL A 581 -40.33 3.39 -48.20
CA VAL A 581 -40.08 4.62 -47.43
C VAL A 581 -41.39 5.24 -46.92
N MET A 582 -42.40 5.31 -47.79
CA MET A 582 -43.74 5.83 -47.43
C MET A 582 -44.42 4.96 -46.37
N LEU A 583 -44.33 3.64 -46.48
CA LEU A 583 -44.93 2.70 -45.54
C LEU A 583 -44.20 2.70 -44.18
N CYS A 584 -42.87 2.75 -44.16
CA CYS A 584 -42.08 2.97 -42.95
C CYS A 584 -42.51 4.27 -42.26
N ASN A 585 -42.67 5.37 -43.02
CA ASN A 585 -43.14 6.64 -42.46
C ASN A 585 -44.57 6.56 -41.94
N LYS A 586 -45.45 5.78 -42.57
CA LYS A 586 -46.81 5.51 -42.06
C LYS A 586 -46.78 4.75 -40.73
N ILE A 587 -45.90 3.75 -40.61
CA ILE A 587 -45.69 3.02 -39.34
C ILE A 587 -45.13 3.98 -38.28
N LYS A 588 -44.09 4.77 -38.58
CA LYS A 588 -43.52 5.77 -37.66
C LYS A 588 -44.58 6.75 -37.14
N ARG A 589 -45.46 7.25 -38.02
CA ARG A 589 -46.58 8.14 -37.66
C ARG A 589 -47.66 7.48 -36.80
N SER A 590 -47.79 6.16 -36.86
CA SER A 590 -48.75 5.40 -36.05
C SER A 590 -48.31 5.23 -34.59
N ILE A 591 -47.01 5.38 -34.30
CA ILE A 591 -46.48 5.27 -32.94
C ILE A 591 -46.77 6.57 -32.18
N PRO A 592 -47.52 6.53 -31.07
CA PRO A 592 -47.78 7.72 -30.27
C PRO A 592 -46.47 8.35 -29.78
N ARG A 593 -46.39 9.69 -29.80
CA ARG A 593 -45.11 10.39 -29.59
C ARG A 593 -44.68 10.46 -28.12
N SER A 594 -45.60 10.74 -27.20
CA SER A 594 -45.25 11.10 -25.81
C SER A 594 -46.02 10.36 -24.71
N ASP A 595 -47.09 9.63 -25.04
CA ASP A 595 -47.92 8.93 -24.06
C ASP A 595 -47.56 7.43 -24.02
N LEU A 596 -46.95 7.00 -22.91
CA LEU A 596 -46.50 5.63 -22.70
C LEU A 596 -47.67 4.63 -22.73
N ARG A 597 -48.84 5.01 -22.21
CA ARG A 597 -50.03 4.15 -22.21
C ARG A 597 -50.53 3.95 -23.63
N LEU A 598 -50.60 5.02 -24.44
CA LEU A 598 -50.96 4.90 -25.85
C LEU A 598 -49.91 4.10 -26.63
N GLN A 599 -48.62 4.25 -26.31
CA GLN A 599 -47.56 3.44 -26.90
C GLN A 599 -47.72 1.96 -26.56
N MET A 600 -48.09 1.61 -25.33
CA MET A 600 -48.39 0.22 -24.95
C MET A 600 -49.61 -0.32 -25.69
N ILE A 601 -50.69 0.45 -25.80
CA ILE A 601 -51.88 0.04 -26.59
C ILE A 601 -51.49 -0.22 -28.06
N TRP A 602 -50.65 0.65 -28.63
CA TRP A 602 -50.11 0.46 -29.96
C TRP A 602 -49.27 -0.83 -30.07
N PHE A 603 -48.40 -1.09 -29.08
CA PHE A 603 -47.58 -2.30 -29.02
C PHE A 603 -48.44 -3.57 -29.00
N TYR A 604 -49.42 -3.67 -28.10
CA TYR A 604 -50.32 -4.82 -28.05
C TYR A 604 -51.13 -4.99 -29.34
N SER A 605 -51.51 -3.89 -30.00
CA SER A 605 -52.20 -3.96 -31.29
C SER A 605 -51.32 -4.56 -32.39
N ILE A 606 -50.03 -4.21 -32.45
CA ILE A 606 -49.13 -4.78 -33.46
C ILE A 606 -48.73 -6.22 -33.13
N LEU A 607 -48.58 -6.55 -31.84
CA LEU A 607 -48.33 -7.91 -31.35
C LEU A 607 -49.48 -8.85 -31.73
N GLN A 608 -50.71 -8.45 -31.39
CA GLN A 608 -51.92 -9.22 -31.70
C GLN A 608 -52.07 -9.45 -33.21
N ARG A 609 -51.91 -8.41 -34.03
CA ARG A 609 -52.02 -8.54 -35.50
C ARG A 609 -51.00 -9.49 -36.10
N LEU A 610 -49.78 -9.53 -35.55
CA LEU A 610 -48.75 -10.44 -36.02
C LEU A 610 -49.05 -11.88 -35.58
N ASN A 611 -49.53 -12.07 -34.36
CA ASN A 611 -50.00 -13.37 -33.86
C ASN A 611 -51.17 -13.91 -34.69
N GLU A 612 -52.14 -13.06 -35.05
CA GLU A 612 -53.26 -13.40 -35.94
C GLU A 612 -52.80 -13.77 -37.37
N SER A 613 -51.61 -13.31 -37.80
CA SER A 613 -51.01 -13.67 -39.09
C SER A 613 -50.31 -15.05 -39.09
N GLY A 614 -50.35 -15.78 -37.97
CA GLY A 614 -49.74 -17.11 -37.81
C GLY A 614 -48.30 -17.11 -37.31
N LYS A 615 -47.79 -15.97 -36.80
CA LYS A 615 -46.46 -15.88 -36.17
C LYS A 615 -46.63 -15.58 -34.68
N GLU A 616 -46.42 -16.59 -33.83
CA GLU A 616 -46.62 -16.44 -32.39
C GLU A 616 -45.44 -15.71 -31.72
N TRP A 617 -45.77 -14.63 -31.03
CA TRP A 617 -44.87 -13.83 -30.20
C TRP A 617 -45.44 -13.62 -28.80
N ASP A 618 -44.55 -13.71 -27.82
CA ASP A 618 -44.81 -13.35 -26.43
C ASP A 618 -44.29 -11.92 -26.15
N GLU A 619 -45.00 -11.17 -25.31
CA GLU A 619 -44.52 -9.87 -24.82
C GLU A 619 -43.24 -10.01 -23.99
N TYR A 620 -43.08 -11.11 -23.24
CA TYR A 620 -41.91 -11.35 -22.40
C TYR A 620 -40.61 -11.40 -23.21
N ASP A 621 -40.66 -11.90 -24.45
CA ASP A 621 -39.51 -11.95 -25.35
C ASP A 621 -39.08 -10.56 -25.87
N LEU A 622 -39.92 -9.54 -25.71
CA LEU A 622 -39.76 -8.25 -26.38
C LEU A 622 -39.59 -7.07 -25.42
N ILE A 623 -40.35 -7.03 -24.31
CA ILE A 623 -40.42 -5.84 -23.44
C ILE A 623 -39.84 -6.07 -22.05
N TYR A 624 -39.36 -7.28 -21.76
CA TYR A 624 -38.61 -7.61 -20.55
C TYR A 624 -37.17 -7.97 -20.92
N ASP A 625 -36.21 -7.39 -20.22
CA ASP A 625 -34.79 -7.71 -20.44
C ASP A 625 -34.44 -9.13 -19.93
N PRO A 626 -33.25 -9.66 -20.24
CA PRO A 626 -32.83 -11.00 -19.77
C PRO A 626 -32.83 -11.20 -18.26
N TRP A 627 -32.87 -10.12 -17.46
CA TRP A 627 -32.94 -10.17 -16.01
C TRP A 627 -34.37 -10.02 -15.48
N GLY A 628 -35.37 -9.93 -16.36
CA GLY A 628 -36.78 -9.80 -16.03
C GLY A 628 -37.22 -8.36 -15.71
N ASN A 629 -36.40 -7.36 -15.99
CA ASN A 629 -36.80 -5.96 -15.80
C ASN A 629 -37.65 -5.48 -16.98
N TYR A 630 -38.70 -4.71 -16.68
CA TYR A 630 -39.53 -4.08 -17.69
C TYR A 630 -38.73 -2.99 -18.45
N ALA A 631 -38.54 -3.19 -19.76
CA ALA A 631 -37.66 -2.41 -20.62
C ALA A 631 -38.35 -1.91 -21.91
N PHE A 632 -39.64 -1.59 -21.84
CA PHE A 632 -40.44 -1.17 -23.01
C PHE A 632 -39.86 0.02 -23.80
N LYS A 633 -39.22 0.99 -23.13
CA LYS A 633 -38.54 2.11 -23.81
C LYS A 633 -37.40 1.63 -24.71
N THR A 634 -36.67 0.58 -24.31
CA THR A 634 -35.60 -0.04 -25.12
C THR A 634 -36.17 -0.71 -26.36
N PHE A 635 -37.29 -1.44 -26.23
CA PHE A 635 -38.02 -1.99 -27.38
C PHE A 635 -38.42 -0.90 -28.37
N LEU A 636 -39.05 0.19 -27.88
CA LEU A 636 -39.46 1.31 -28.73
C LEU A 636 -38.28 1.96 -29.46
N PHE A 637 -37.15 2.11 -28.77
CA PHE A 637 -35.92 2.62 -29.36
C PHE A 637 -35.41 1.70 -30.48
N ALA A 638 -35.23 0.40 -30.19
CA ALA A 638 -34.76 -0.58 -31.17
C ALA A 638 -35.69 -0.69 -32.38
N PHE A 639 -37.01 -0.75 -32.16
CA PHE A 639 -38.02 -0.82 -33.22
C PHE A 639 -37.97 0.41 -34.14
N ARG A 640 -37.90 1.62 -33.56
CA ARG A 640 -37.83 2.87 -34.32
C ARG A 640 -36.50 3.01 -35.07
N LEU A 641 -35.39 2.61 -34.45
CA LEU A 641 -34.07 2.61 -35.06
C LEU A 641 -34.05 1.71 -36.30
N LYS A 642 -34.57 0.48 -36.18
CA LYS A 642 -34.65 -0.48 -37.29
C LYS A 642 -35.57 -0.01 -38.43
N LEU A 643 -36.69 0.64 -38.09
CA LEU A 643 -37.54 1.29 -39.10
C LEU A 643 -36.82 2.39 -39.87
N ASN A 644 -35.93 3.14 -39.20
CA ASN A 644 -35.16 4.19 -39.86
C ASN A 644 -34.04 3.63 -40.74
N GLU A 645 -33.37 2.57 -40.27
CA GLU A 645 -32.39 1.81 -41.05
C GLU A 645 -32.97 1.30 -42.38
N ILE A 646 -34.14 0.65 -42.32
CA ILE A 646 -34.82 0.12 -43.51
C ILE A 646 -35.31 1.25 -44.43
N SER A 647 -35.84 2.34 -43.89
CA SER A 647 -36.30 3.45 -44.74
C SER A 647 -35.16 4.14 -45.48
N SER A 648 -33.97 4.23 -44.87
CA SER A 648 -32.84 4.97 -45.44
C SER A 648 -31.99 4.14 -46.40
N ASN A 649 -31.89 2.81 -46.20
CA ASN A 649 -31.22 1.92 -47.15
C ASN A 649 -31.93 1.89 -48.52
N ASN A 650 -33.26 2.05 -48.55
CA ASN A 650 -34.05 2.10 -49.78
C ASN A 650 -34.08 3.48 -50.47
N ILE A 651 -33.31 4.46 -49.97
CA ILE A 651 -33.12 5.79 -50.61
C ILE A 651 -31.78 5.86 -51.37
N ASN A 652 -30.83 4.97 -51.06
CA ASN A 652 -29.48 4.95 -51.64
C ASN A 652 -29.26 3.78 -52.63
N GLU A 653 -30.28 2.96 -52.90
CA GLU A 653 -30.41 2.06 -54.06
C GLU A 653 -31.36 2.70 -55.08
#